data_AF-M7X1X0-F1
#
_entry.id   AF-M7X1X0-F1
#
_cell.length_a   1.000
_cell.length_b   1.000
_cell.length_c   1.000
_cell.angle_alpha   90.00
_cell.angle_beta   90.00
_cell.angle_gamma   90.00
#
_symmetry.space_group_name_H-M   'P 1'
#
loop_
_entity.id
_entity.type
_entity.pdbx_description
1 polymer ?
#
loop_
_entity_poly.entity_id
_entity_poly.type
_entity_poly.pdbx_seq_one_letter_code
_entity_poly.pdbx_strand_id
1 'polypeptide(L)'
;MHTLSLLTLSAAAAASVAAHGPSGPAQGVHRFRQKRMVDIRGDDGVVNLDFLHNDFARVTNKYTKSNLAFKANHVVLSRNHTLQRRREDVFAMARAMEEENLAREGRRRETHAQRKKRSEVLGGKVEKRAPGGSVPLTDYFSGGNDASYYGPIGIGTPAQSFDVIFDTGSADLWVPSSKSSTSHSKFNTGSSSTIETSSAEWDITYGTGSSQGFLARDVVQLGGQSIPKQIFALADTSAPVVEALPSDGICGLAFSTIATSGAPTVFENAITEKIVSNPYFGFYLQRASDLTSASKGTIGGGELCFGCADSAKYTGQLNYVPVSAQSYWEIPADGISVDGQVVSGTSMSAAIDTGTTLIYVPTAVANALYGKIGGKAVGGGGGQYHVPCVSTFGSIGLSFGGQTYNIPLSDVFLGYASASTTSECILGILAQDMYDADGNAVAIVGDLFLKTVYSVFSYSQGGNPAVGFAPSITSGLSASGSSSSSGSSGASAPSASGNATVSGSAGRSNATAPATTSPFVVSKKVADITANPGVATSISTYNPAAAQATAAVSGSSGAANGSVTAPAAPFTFTVFSVASNVPTVTSTSTMSTPTSDSTTSSGGDATAAEASSPSASSTSGAGKNVAAIALAVVAALAGSALAA
;
A
#
# COMPACT_ATOMS: atom_id res chain seq x y z
N MET A 1 -51.23 64.42 18.78
CA MET A 1 -50.80 65.35 17.72
C MET A 1 -49.70 64.63 16.96
N HIS A 2 -49.87 64.36 15.66
CA HIS A 2 -49.42 65.22 14.54
C HIS A 2 -47.89 65.43 14.55
N THR A 3 -47.12 65.18 13.48
CA THR A 3 -47.41 64.88 12.05
C THR A 3 -46.17 64.16 11.44
N LEU A 4 -46.00 63.78 10.16
CA LEU A 4 -46.59 64.15 8.85
C LEU A 4 -46.43 62.98 7.83
N SER A 5 -47.41 62.80 6.94
CA SER A 5 -47.41 62.51 5.47
C SER A 5 -46.11 62.09 4.73
N LEU A 6 -46.08 61.35 3.59
CA LEU A 6 -47.04 61.08 2.49
C LEU A 6 -47.06 59.56 2.10
N LEU A 7 -48.15 58.96 1.58
CA LEU A 7 -48.50 58.68 0.15
C LEU A 7 -47.32 58.24 -0.77
N THR A 8 -47.44 57.25 -1.69
CA THR A 8 -48.60 56.75 -2.49
C THR A 8 -48.60 55.23 -2.79
N LEU A 9 -49.80 54.66 -3.06
CA LEU A 9 -50.24 53.62 -4.03
C LEU A 9 -49.29 52.47 -4.52
N SER A 10 -49.75 51.29 -4.97
CA SER A 10 -50.97 50.45 -4.75
C SER A 10 -50.86 49.19 -5.65
N ALA A 11 -51.38 48.03 -5.23
CA ALA A 11 -51.33 46.78 -6.02
C ALA A 11 -52.59 46.53 -6.87
N ALA A 12 -52.49 45.71 -7.94
CA ALA A 12 -53.52 44.75 -8.38
C ALA A 12 -53.12 43.87 -9.59
N ALA A 13 -53.59 42.61 -9.59
CA ALA A 13 -53.79 41.69 -10.74
C ALA A 13 -52.54 41.25 -11.56
N ALA A 14 -52.56 40.19 -12.38
CA ALA A 14 -53.65 39.28 -12.80
C ALA A 14 -53.16 37.81 -12.91
N ALA A 15 -54.03 36.88 -13.33
CA ALA A 15 -53.72 35.44 -13.47
C ALA A 15 -54.13 34.85 -14.83
N SER A 16 -53.30 33.91 -15.35
CA SER A 16 -53.53 32.90 -16.41
C SER A 16 -53.98 33.39 -17.82
N VAL A 17 -53.89 32.67 -18.96
CA VAL A 17 -53.72 31.23 -19.31
C VAL A 17 -52.89 31.04 -20.63
N ALA A 18 -52.04 29.99 -20.71
CA ALA A 18 -51.44 29.32 -21.91
C ALA A 18 -50.54 30.14 -22.90
N ALA A 19 -49.62 29.56 -23.70
CA ALA A 19 -49.50 28.20 -24.26
C ALA A 19 -48.05 27.73 -24.60
N HIS A 20 -47.84 26.39 -24.71
CA HIS A 20 -46.83 25.57 -25.43
C HIS A 20 -45.46 26.18 -25.86
N GLY A 21 -44.28 25.55 -25.71
CA GLY A 21 -43.82 24.19 -25.30
C GLY A 21 -42.30 24.05 -25.64
N PRO A 22 -41.63 22.88 -25.68
CA PRO A 22 -42.02 21.51 -25.31
C PRO A 22 -41.16 20.93 -24.14
N SER A 23 -41.16 19.60 -23.96
CA SER A 23 -40.57 18.87 -22.82
C SER A 23 -39.10 18.44 -22.98
N GLY A 24 -38.40 18.31 -21.84
CA GLY A 24 -37.15 17.56 -21.67
C GLY A 24 -37.21 16.70 -20.39
N PRO A 25 -36.59 15.51 -20.34
CA PRO A 25 -36.74 14.56 -19.23
C PRO A 25 -35.90 14.92 -18.00
N ALA A 26 -36.36 14.50 -16.82
CA ALA A 26 -35.71 14.81 -15.54
C ALA A 26 -34.36 14.09 -15.36
N GLN A 27 -33.33 14.84 -14.92
CA GLN A 27 -32.03 14.30 -14.51
C GLN A 27 -31.80 14.46 -13.00
N GLY A 28 -32.38 13.56 -12.21
CA GLY A 28 -32.02 13.37 -10.80
C GLY A 28 -30.73 12.56 -10.68
N VAL A 29 -29.56 13.17 -10.92
CA VAL A 29 -28.27 12.46 -10.99
C VAL A 29 -27.54 12.42 -9.64
N HIS A 30 -27.00 11.25 -9.28
CA HIS A 30 -26.29 10.95 -8.03
C HIS A 30 -24.94 11.69 -7.84
N ARG A 31 -24.94 13.03 -7.75
CA ARG A 31 -23.69 13.83 -7.56
C ARG A 31 -23.20 13.96 -6.10
N PHE A 32 -23.87 13.36 -5.13
CA PHE A 32 -23.67 13.64 -3.69
C PHE A 32 -22.91 12.58 -2.86
N ARG A 33 -22.31 11.55 -3.48
CA ARG A 33 -21.49 10.54 -2.78
C ARG A 33 -19.98 10.63 -3.03
N GLN A 34 -19.50 10.63 -4.28
CA GLN A 34 -18.06 10.52 -4.59
C GLN A 34 -17.16 11.53 -3.84
N LYS A 35 -17.53 12.83 -3.80
CA LYS A 35 -16.68 13.88 -3.18
C LYS A 35 -16.35 13.63 -1.70
N ARG A 36 -17.27 13.06 -0.93
CA ARG A 36 -17.09 12.82 0.51
C ARG A 36 -16.12 11.68 0.85
N MET A 37 -15.59 10.97 -0.14
CA MET A 37 -14.58 9.92 0.07
C MET A 37 -13.14 10.46 0.16
N VAL A 38 -12.92 11.74 -0.13
CA VAL A 38 -11.59 12.38 -0.21
C VAL A 38 -11.50 13.73 0.50
N ASP A 39 -12.63 14.38 0.81
CA ASP A 39 -12.68 15.58 1.64
C ASP A 39 -12.34 15.22 3.11
N ILE A 40 -11.10 15.36 3.55
CA ILE A 40 -10.62 14.97 4.90
C ILE A 40 -11.31 15.77 6.02
N ARG A 41 -11.58 17.05 5.76
CA ARG A 41 -12.14 18.04 6.69
C ARG A 41 -13.11 18.95 5.95
N GLY A 42 -14.24 19.30 6.59
CA GLY A 42 -15.22 20.23 6.05
C GLY A 42 -14.72 21.69 6.05
N ASP A 43 -15.38 22.56 5.28
CA ASP A 43 -15.09 24.01 5.27
C ASP A 43 -15.42 24.68 6.65
N ASP A 44 -16.06 23.96 7.57
CA ASP A 44 -16.33 24.31 8.98
C ASP A 44 -15.20 23.93 9.96
N GLY A 45 -14.16 23.23 9.48
CA GLY A 45 -13.04 22.74 10.28
C GLY A 45 -13.24 21.37 10.95
N VAL A 46 -14.38 20.71 10.73
CA VAL A 46 -14.73 19.43 11.35
C VAL A 46 -14.22 18.26 10.50
N VAL A 47 -13.66 17.22 11.14
CA VAL A 47 -13.16 16.04 10.44
C VAL A 47 -14.32 15.26 9.82
N ASN A 48 -14.18 14.91 8.54
CA ASN A 48 -15.20 14.17 7.82
C ASN A 48 -15.17 12.69 8.24
N LEU A 49 -16.17 12.26 9.01
CA LEU A 49 -16.28 10.86 9.43
C LEU A 49 -16.59 9.92 8.25
N ASP A 50 -17.21 10.38 7.16
CA ASP A 50 -17.36 9.56 5.94
C ASP A 50 -15.96 9.26 5.35
N PHE A 51 -15.03 10.23 5.37
CA PHE A 51 -13.63 10.00 4.94
C PHE A 51 -12.95 8.98 5.86
N LEU A 52 -12.94 9.19 7.19
CA LEU A 52 -12.25 8.28 8.13
C LEU A 52 -12.72 6.82 7.99
N HIS A 53 -14.04 6.58 7.87
CA HIS A 53 -14.57 5.23 7.71
C HIS A 53 -14.20 4.60 6.35
N ASN A 54 -14.16 5.38 5.27
CA ASN A 54 -13.72 4.89 3.95
C ASN A 54 -12.21 4.62 3.91
N ASP A 55 -11.39 5.44 4.56
CA ASP A 55 -9.94 5.27 4.65
C ASP A 55 -9.57 4.03 5.48
N PHE A 56 -10.16 3.90 6.69
CA PHE A 56 -10.05 2.71 7.55
C PHE A 56 -10.43 1.41 6.80
N ALA A 57 -11.53 1.44 6.04
CA ALA A 57 -11.94 0.32 5.20
C ALA A 57 -10.95 0.07 4.04
N ARG A 58 -10.42 1.12 3.40
CA ARG A 58 -9.40 1.02 2.33
C ARG A 58 -8.19 0.24 2.82
N VAL A 59 -7.63 0.65 3.97
CA VAL A 59 -6.46 0.00 4.56
C VAL A 59 -6.80 -1.42 5.05
N THR A 60 -7.94 -1.63 5.71
CA THR A 60 -8.37 -2.98 6.18
C THR A 60 -8.37 -4.00 5.06
N ASN A 61 -9.01 -3.67 3.93
CA ASN A 61 -9.21 -4.61 2.84
C ASN A 61 -7.97 -4.78 1.96
N LYS A 62 -7.17 -3.71 1.76
CA LYS A 62 -5.85 -3.76 1.11
C LYS A 62 -4.93 -4.79 1.77
N TYR A 63 -4.70 -4.63 3.07
CA TYR A 63 -3.78 -5.49 3.83
C TYR A 63 -4.33 -6.91 4.03
N THR A 64 -5.65 -7.06 4.26
CA THR A 64 -6.27 -8.40 4.38
C THR A 64 -6.16 -9.20 3.07
N LYS A 65 -6.46 -8.59 1.91
CA LYS A 65 -6.35 -9.24 0.60
C LYS A 65 -4.88 -9.54 0.25
N SER A 66 -3.97 -8.60 0.50
CA SER A 66 -2.53 -8.75 0.24
C SER A 66 -1.89 -9.83 1.11
N ASN A 67 -2.32 -10.00 2.36
CA ASN A 67 -1.88 -11.11 3.22
C ASN A 67 -2.43 -12.47 2.74
N LEU A 68 -3.63 -12.52 2.15
CA LEU A 68 -4.15 -13.74 1.53
C LEU A 68 -3.40 -14.07 0.23
N ALA A 69 -3.06 -13.07 -0.57
CA ALA A 69 -2.20 -13.22 -1.75
C ALA A 69 -0.80 -13.73 -1.35
N PHE A 70 -0.18 -13.13 -0.34
CA PHE A 70 1.07 -13.65 0.25
C PHE A 70 0.92 -15.08 0.74
N LYS A 71 -0.14 -15.41 1.48
CA LYS A 71 -0.36 -16.79 1.96
C LYS A 71 -0.55 -17.78 0.81
N ALA A 72 -1.17 -17.40 -0.30
CA ALA A 72 -1.21 -18.24 -1.49
C ALA A 72 0.16 -18.36 -2.19
N ASN A 73 0.90 -17.26 -2.30
CA ASN A 73 2.24 -17.22 -2.88
C ASN A 73 3.29 -17.94 -2.01
N HIS A 74 3.10 -17.99 -0.68
CA HIS A 74 4.10 -18.45 0.31
C HIS A 74 3.72 -19.67 1.15
N VAL A 75 2.47 -19.88 1.59
CA VAL A 75 2.10 -21.12 2.31
C VAL A 75 2.03 -22.33 1.34
N VAL A 76 1.88 -22.06 0.04
CA VAL A 76 2.07 -23.06 -1.03
C VAL A 76 3.58 -23.30 -1.34
N LEU A 77 4.52 -22.68 -0.61
CA LEU A 77 5.98 -22.95 -0.69
C LEU A 77 6.46 -24.19 0.08
N SER A 78 5.59 -25.16 0.35
CA SER A 78 6.08 -26.55 0.31
C SER A 78 6.34 -27.03 -1.13
N ARG A 79 5.91 -26.27 -2.17
CA ARG A 79 5.98 -26.68 -3.59
C ARG A 79 6.31 -25.59 -4.63
N ASN A 80 5.99 -24.30 -4.42
CA ASN A 80 6.14 -23.27 -5.48
C ASN A 80 7.55 -22.64 -5.61
N HIS A 81 8.56 -23.45 -5.93
CA HIS A 81 9.96 -22.98 -6.10
C HIS A 81 10.16 -21.81 -7.10
N THR A 82 9.20 -21.52 -7.97
CA THR A 82 9.32 -20.48 -9.01
C THR A 82 9.35 -19.07 -8.42
N LEU A 83 8.42 -18.73 -7.51
CA LEU A 83 8.39 -17.40 -6.89
C LEU A 83 9.59 -17.19 -5.97
N GLN A 84 9.98 -18.22 -5.21
CA GLN A 84 11.17 -18.17 -4.37
C GLN A 84 12.43 -17.89 -5.21
N ARG A 85 12.64 -18.60 -6.33
CA ARG A 85 13.79 -18.37 -7.22
C ARG A 85 13.80 -16.96 -7.81
N ARG A 86 12.66 -16.47 -8.33
CA ARG A 86 12.56 -15.08 -8.83
C ARG A 86 12.99 -14.06 -7.78
N ARG A 87 12.55 -14.24 -6.53
CA ARG A 87 12.92 -13.39 -5.39
C ARG A 87 14.42 -13.48 -5.07
N GLU A 88 14.97 -14.69 -5.03
CA GLU A 88 16.42 -14.93 -4.85
C GLU A 88 17.27 -14.31 -5.96
N ASP A 89 16.83 -14.43 -7.23
CA ASP A 89 17.47 -13.85 -8.42
C ASP A 89 17.45 -12.30 -8.37
N VAL A 90 16.31 -11.67 -8.08
CA VAL A 90 16.18 -10.21 -7.95
C VAL A 90 17.12 -9.68 -6.86
N PHE A 91 17.14 -10.31 -5.68
CA PHE A 91 18.04 -9.90 -4.59
C PHE A 91 19.51 -10.22 -4.85
N ALA A 92 19.83 -11.22 -5.67
CA ALA A 92 21.19 -11.44 -6.15
C ALA A 92 21.64 -10.33 -7.12
N MET A 93 20.78 -9.93 -8.07
CA MET A 93 21.09 -8.83 -8.99
C MET A 93 21.20 -7.48 -8.27
N ALA A 94 20.30 -7.18 -7.33
CA ALA A 94 20.34 -5.96 -6.54
C ALA A 94 21.68 -5.83 -5.78
N ARG A 95 22.10 -6.85 -5.03
CA ARG A 95 23.39 -6.86 -4.32
C ARG A 95 24.58 -6.67 -5.27
N ALA A 96 24.60 -7.35 -6.42
CA ALA A 96 25.66 -7.18 -7.42
C ALA A 96 25.71 -5.76 -8.00
N MET A 97 24.55 -5.09 -8.15
CA MET A 97 24.47 -3.70 -8.58
C MET A 97 24.95 -2.72 -7.49
N GLU A 98 24.67 -2.99 -6.21
CA GLU A 98 25.20 -2.19 -5.10
C GLU A 98 26.72 -2.33 -4.97
N GLU A 99 27.26 -3.56 -5.08
CA GLU A 99 28.70 -3.82 -5.12
C GLU A 99 29.39 -3.10 -6.29
N GLU A 100 28.82 -3.13 -7.50
CA GLU A 100 29.37 -2.39 -8.64
C GLU A 100 29.35 -0.86 -8.37
N ASN A 101 28.26 -0.35 -7.80
CA ASN A 101 28.12 1.06 -7.44
C ASN A 101 29.14 1.52 -6.40
N LEU A 102 29.31 0.77 -5.30
CA LEU A 102 30.30 1.06 -4.27
C LEU A 102 31.73 1.01 -4.83
N ALA A 103 32.03 0.02 -5.69
CA ALA A 103 33.33 -0.04 -6.36
C ALA A 103 33.54 1.11 -7.36
N ARG A 104 32.46 1.57 -8.03
CA ARG A 104 32.45 2.72 -8.95
C ARG A 104 32.60 4.06 -8.21
N GLU A 105 32.02 4.18 -7.02
CA GLU A 105 32.23 5.26 -6.06
C GLU A 105 33.68 5.30 -5.56
N GLY A 106 34.25 4.16 -5.15
CA GLY A 106 35.66 4.05 -4.75
C GLY A 106 36.60 4.57 -5.83
N ARG A 107 36.49 4.01 -7.05
CA ARG A 107 37.26 4.47 -8.23
C ARG A 107 37.04 5.96 -8.53
N ARG A 108 35.82 6.49 -8.33
CA ARG A 108 35.53 7.94 -8.46
C ARG A 108 36.23 8.77 -7.39
N ARG A 109 36.26 8.33 -6.14
CA ARG A 109 36.92 9.04 -5.02
C ARG A 109 38.45 9.02 -5.18
N GLU A 110 39.03 7.89 -5.59
CA GLU A 110 40.45 7.77 -5.96
C GLU A 110 40.83 8.69 -7.13
N THR A 111 40.08 8.63 -8.22
CA THR A 111 40.34 9.49 -9.39
C THR A 111 40.04 10.97 -9.11
N HIS A 112 39.12 11.30 -8.19
CA HIS A 112 38.97 12.68 -7.71
C HIS A 112 40.12 13.12 -6.80
N ALA A 113 40.70 12.26 -5.96
CA ALA A 113 41.89 12.60 -5.19
C ALA A 113 43.10 12.86 -6.11
N GLN A 114 43.29 12.03 -7.13
CA GLN A 114 44.31 12.24 -8.18
C GLN A 114 44.02 13.47 -9.04
N ARG A 115 42.77 13.72 -9.44
CA ARG A 115 42.39 14.91 -10.22
C ARG A 115 42.44 16.19 -9.40
N LYS A 116 42.15 16.18 -8.09
CA LYS A 116 42.28 17.37 -7.23
C LYS A 116 43.73 17.86 -7.18
N LYS A 117 44.68 16.94 -6.97
CA LYS A 117 46.15 17.15 -7.13
C LYS A 117 46.58 17.72 -8.49
N ARG A 118 45.71 17.72 -9.52
CA ARG A 118 45.96 18.25 -10.87
C ARG A 118 45.04 19.43 -11.23
N SER A 119 43.95 19.64 -10.50
CA SER A 119 42.93 20.66 -10.75
C SER A 119 43.13 21.93 -9.92
N GLU A 120 43.97 21.89 -8.89
CA GLU A 120 44.51 23.09 -8.22
C GLU A 120 45.35 23.97 -9.18
N VAL A 121 45.63 23.48 -10.40
CA VAL A 121 46.31 24.20 -11.49
C VAL A 121 45.33 24.83 -12.51
N LEU A 122 44.09 24.33 -12.62
CA LEU A 122 43.12 24.74 -13.65
C LEU A 122 41.69 24.74 -13.08
N GLY A 123 41.16 25.93 -12.80
CA GLY A 123 39.82 26.12 -12.26
C GLY A 123 38.72 26.15 -13.32
N GLY A 124 37.65 25.39 -13.10
CA GLY A 124 36.43 25.43 -13.91
C GLY A 124 35.25 24.80 -13.16
N LYS A 125 34.09 25.47 -13.14
CA LYS A 125 32.85 24.89 -12.62
C LYS A 125 32.21 23.99 -13.68
N VAL A 126 31.55 22.93 -13.23
CA VAL A 126 30.70 22.04 -14.05
C VAL A 126 29.36 21.92 -13.35
N GLU A 127 28.26 22.17 -14.06
CA GLU A 127 26.91 21.99 -13.52
C GLU A 127 26.50 20.52 -13.49
N LYS A 128 25.73 20.15 -12.46
CA LYS A 128 25.07 18.84 -12.39
C LYS A 128 23.88 18.82 -13.34
N ARG A 129 23.77 17.75 -14.14
CA ARG A 129 22.49 17.36 -14.76
C ARG A 129 21.57 16.76 -13.69
N ALA A 130 20.26 16.86 -13.90
CA ALA A 130 19.27 16.17 -13.08
C ALA A 130 19.46 14.63 -13.13
N PRO A 131 19.06 13.88 -12.08
CA PRO A 131 19.07 12.43 -12.11
C PRO A 131 18.12 11.86 -13.18
N GLY A 132 18.55 10.83 -13.91
CA GLY A 132 17.62 9.97 -14.63
C GLY A 132 16.82 9.13 -13.64
N GLY A 133 15.52 8.93 -13.89
CA GLY A 133 14.58 8.29 -12.95
C GLY A 133 13.67 9.27 -12.20
N SER A 134 13.88 10.59 -12.29
CA SER A 134 12.96 11.59 -11.71
C SER A 134 11.59 11.53 -12.40
N VAL A 135 10.54 11.31 -11.62
CA VAL A 135 9.12 11.37 -11.97
C VAL A 135 8.48 12.47 -11.11
N PRO A 136 7.95 13.55 -11.70
CA PRO A 136 7.23 14.56 -10.93
C PRO A 136 5.92 14.00 -10.39
N LEU A 137 5.61 14.30 -9.13
CA LEU A 137 4.36 13.93 -8.49
C LEU A 137 3.40 15.12 -8.43
N THR A 138 2.11 14.83 -8.47
CA THR A 138 0.99 15.75 -8.24
C THR A 138 0.33 15.38 -6.91
N ASP A 139 0.10 16.38 -6.07
CA ASP A 139 -0.69 16.30 -4.84
C ASP A 139 -2.16 16.52 -5.20
N TYR A 140 -3.05 15.66 -4.72
CA TYR A 140 -4.47 15.92 -4.62
C TYR A 140 -4.84 16.21 -3.17
N PHE A 141 -5.28 17.44 -2.89
CA PHE A 141 -5.54 17.94 -1.54
C PHE A 141 -6.99 18.42 -1.38
N SER A 142 -7.57 18.25 -0.19
CA SER A 142 -8.87 18.81 0.19
C SER A 142 -9.02 19.04 1.69
N GLY A 143 -9.86 20.00 2.08
CA GLY A 143 -9.99 20.47 3.47
C GLY A 143 -8.73 21.16 4.02
N GLY A 144 -7.78 21.54 3.14
CA GLY A 144 -6.44 21.97 3.52
C GLY A 144 -5.52 20.84 4.01
N ASN A 145 -5.81 19.59 3.65
CA ASN A 145 -4.99 18.42 3.92
C ASN A 145 -4.66 17.71 2.60
N ASP A 146 -3.43 17.24 2.47
CA ASP A 146 -2.94 16.48 1.31
C ASP A 146 -3.47 15.04 1.39
N ALA A 147 -4.15 14.56 0.34
CA ALA A 147 -4.95 13.32 0.40
C ALA A 147 -4.37 12.15 -0.41
N SER A 148 -3.70 12.40 -1.53
CA SER A 148 -3.03 11.37 -2.33
C SER A 148 -1.99 11.96 -3.28
N TYR A 149 -0.85 11.27 -3.43
CA TYR A 149 0.18 11.60 -4.41
C TYR A 149 0.15 10.65 -5.62
N TYR A 150 0.22 11.20 -6.82
CA TYR A 150 0.18 10.43 -8.07
C TYR A 150 1.11 11.04 -9.13
N GLY A 151 1.46 10.29 -10.19
CA GLY A 151 2.27 10.82 -11.27
C GLY A 151 2.24 9.97 -12.55
N PRO A 152 2.86 10.46 -13.64
CA PRO A 152 2.65 9.92 -14.96
C PRO A 152 3.49 8.67 -15.24
N ILE A 153 2.84 7.67 -15.86
CA ILE A 153 3.48 6.57 -16.58
C ILE A 153 3.00 6.53 -18.04
N GLY A 154 3.83 5.97 -18.92
CA GLY A 154 3.42 5.53 -20.25
C GLY A 154 3.29 4.00 -20.29
N ILE A 155 2.34 3.48 -21.06
CA ILE A 155 2.22 2.04 -21.35
C ILE A 155 2.03 1.85 -22.86
N GLY A 156 2.79 0.93 -23.45
CA GLY A 156 2.65 0.53 -24.86
C GLY A 156 3.55 1.24 -25.86
N THR A 157 3.40 0.87 -27.13
CA THR A 157 4.13 1.42 -28.28
C THR A 157 3.19 1.76 -29.44
N PRO A 158 2.88 3.05 -29.72
CA PRO A 158 3.27 4.23 -28.95
C PRO A 158 2.70 4.24 -27.52
N ALA A 159 3.36 4.99 -26.64
CA ALA A 159 2.97 5.12 -25.24
C ALA A 159 1.59 5.79 -25.09
N GLN A 160 0.73 5.16 -24.30
CA GLN A 160 -0.51 5.72 -23.79
C GLN A 160 -0.24 6.19 -22.34
N SER A 161 -0.53 7.45 -22.04
CA SER A 161 -0.25 8.03 -20.72
C SER A 161 -1.35 7.72 -19.70
N PHE A 162 -0.96 7.48 -18.45
CA PHE A 162 -1.84 7.32 -17.30
C PHE A 162 -1.23 8.04 -16.09
N ASP A 163 -2.07 8.67 -15.29
CA ASP A 163 -1.67 9.20 -13.98
C ASP A 163 -1.95 8.14 -12.90
N VAL A 164 -0.94 7.68 -12.17
CA VAL A 164 -1.05 6.57 -11.22
C VAL A 164 -0.50 6.90 -9.84
N ILE A 165 -1.09 6.31 -8.80
CA ILE A 165 -0.51 6.31 -7.45
C ILE A 165 0.65 5.32 -7.45
N PHE A 166 1.82 5.76 -7.00
CA PHE A 166 2.97 4.88 -6.78
C PHE A 166 2.93 4.35 -5.34
N ASP A 167 2.50 3.11 -5.17
CA ASP A 167 2.01 2.55 -3.89
C ASP A 167 3.00 1.54 -3.28
N THR A 168 3.73 1.91 -2.22
CA THR A 168 4.64 0.99 -1.51
C THR A 168 3.94 -0.05 -0.62
N GLY A 169 2.62 0.04 -0.45
CA GLY A 169 1.80 -0.96 0.23
C GLY A 169 1.12 -2.00 -0.70
N SER A 170 1.29 -1.93 -2.03
CA SER A 170 0.83 -2.96 -2.97
C SER A 170 1.87 -3.27 -4.06
N ALA A 171 1.68 -4.35 -4.83
CA ALA A 171 2.69 -4.87 -5.76
C ALA A 171 2.21 -5.05 -7.22
N ASP A 172 0.91 -4.90 -7.49
CA ASP A 172 0.37 -4.99 -8.85
C ASP A 172 0.36 -3.60 -9.53
N LEU A 173 0.78 -3.54 -10.80
CA LEU A 173 0.45 -2.41 -11.69
C LEU A 173 -0.89 -2.68 -12.35
N TRP A 174 -1.80 -1.70 -12.35
CA TRP A 174 -3.06 -1.80 -13.09
C TRP A 174 -3.58 -0.45 -13.58
N VAL A 175 -4.27 -0.48 -14.72
CA VAL A 175 -4.97 0.67 -15.32
C VAL A 175 -6.33 0.23 -15.90
N PRO A 176 -7.28 1.15 -16.15
CA PRO A 176 -8.59 0.80 -16.69
C PRO A 176 -8.49 0.24 -18.12
N SER A 177 -9.26 -0.81 -18.41
CA SER A 177 -9.40 -1.36 -19.75
C SER A 177 -10.34 -0.50 -20.60
N SER A 178 -10.27 -0.66 -21.92
CA SER A 178 -11.24 -0.06 -22.86
C SER A 178 -12.70 -0.50 -22.65
N LYS A 179 -12.96 -1.53 -21.85
CA LYS A 179 -14.32 -1.97 -21.46
C LYS A 179 -14.85 -1.25 -20.21
N SER A 180 -13.98 -0.67 -19.38
CA SER A 180 -14.38 -0.06 -18.11
C SER A 180 -15.34 1.11 -18.31
N SER A 181 -16.35 1.22 -17.45
CA SER A 181 -17.34 2.31 -17.45
C SER A 181 -16.82 3.62 -16.86
N THR A 182 -15.58 3.66 -16.36
CA THR A 182 -14.96 4.82 -15.72
C THR A 182 -14.92 6.08 -16.59
N SER A 183 -14.74 7.25 -15.96
CA SER A 183 -14.31 8.50 -16.62
C SER A 183 -12.80 8.65 -16.78
N HIS A 184 -11.99 7.79 -16.14
CA HIS A 184 -10.52 7.79 -16.23
C HIS A 184 -10.00 7.40 -17.62
N SER A 185 -8.71 7.67 -17.85
CA SER A 185 -7.94 7.22 -19.02
C SER A 185 -8.00 5.69 -19.14
N LYS A 186 -8.11 5.16 -20.36
CA LYS A 186 -8.32 3.72 -20.60
C LYS A 186 -7.32 3.20 -21.59
N PHE A 187 -6.70 2.06 -21.29
CA PHE A 187 -5.76 1.43 -22.19
C PHE A 187 -6.48 0.78 -23.38
N ASN A 188 -6.19 1.31 -24.57
CA ASN A 188 -6.61 0.73 -25.82
C ASN A 188 -5.55 -0.28 -26.29
N THR A 189 -5.84 -1.56 -26.13
CA THR A 189 -5.00 -2.66 -26.65
C THR A 189 -4.80 -2.56 -28.17
N GLY A 190 -5.79 -2.06 -28.92
CA GLY A 190 -5.69 -1.83 -30.37
C GLY A 190 -4.77 -0.67 -30.77
N SER A 191 -4.24 0.11 -29.82
CA SER A 191 -3.31 1.22 -30.07
C SER A 191 -1.86 0.94 -29.65
N SER A 192 -1.55 -0.24 -29.10
CA SER A 192 -0.18 -0.67 -28.84
C SER A 192 0.25 -1.76 -29.81
N SER A 193 1.45 -1.63 -30.37
CA SER A 193 2.10 -2.62 -31.24
C SER A 193 2.95 -3.64 -30.49
N THR A 194 3.11 -3.46 -29.17
CA THR A 194 3.94 -4.33 -28.28
C THR A 194 3.13 -5.03 -27.19
N ILE A 195 1.80 -4.88 -27.19
CA ILE A 195 0.91 -5.53 -26.23
C ILE A 195 0.83 -7.04 -26.45
N GLU A 196 1.05 -7.81 -25.39
CA GLU A 196 0.71 -9.22 -25.28
C GLU A 196 -0.46 -9.33 -24.30
N THR A 197 -1.63 -9.83 -24.72
CA THR A 197 -2.81 -9.99 -23.86
C THR A 197 -2.99 -11.43 -23.37
N SER A 198 -3.66 -11.60 -22.23
CA SER A 198 -3.98 -12.92 -21.65
C SER A 198 -5.45 -13.02 -21.27
N SER A 199 -5.91 -14.26 -21.05
CA SER A 199 -7.20 -14.56 -20.42
C SER A 199 -7.08 -14.85 -18.92
N ALA A 200 -5.92 -14.60 -18.31
CA ALA A 200 -5.71 -14.77 -16.88
C ALA A 200 -6.44 -13.66 -16.10
N GLU A 201 -7.45 -14.05 -15.32
CA GLU A 201 -8.25 -13.14 -14.48
C GLU A 201 -7.43 -12.52 -13.34
N TRP A 202 -7.82 -11.32 -12.93
CA TRP A 202 -7.24 -10.55 -11.82
C TRP A 202 -8.35 -9.83 -11.03
N ASP A 203 -8.28 -9.88 -9.71
CA ASP A 203 -9.23 -9.27 -8.76
C ASP A 203 -8.49 -8.80 -7.51
N ILE A 204 -8.50 -7.49 -7.27
CA ILE A 204 -7.87 -6.85 -6.10
C ILE A 204 -8.91 -6.03 -5.34
N THR A 205 -8.86 -6.06 -4.01
CA THR A 205 -9.88 -5.43 -3.16
C THR A 205 -9.34 -4.20 -2.46
N TYR A 206 -9.85 -3.02 -2.81
CA TYR A 206 -9.49 -1.73 -2.21
C TYR A 206 -10.73 -1.14 -1.52
N GLY A 207 -10.75 -1.16 -0.20
CA GLY A 207 -11.83 -0.55 0.59
C GLY A 207 -13.21 -1.05 0.25
N THR A 208 -14.09 -0.15 -0.16
CA THR A 208 -15.51 -0.42 -0.39
C THR A 208 -15.84 -1.21 -1.67
N GLY A 209 -14.83 -1.73 -2.39
CA GLY A 209 -15.05 -2.63 -3.53
C GLY A 209 -13.79 -3.36 -4.02
N SER A 210 -13.96 -4.13 -5.09
CA SER A 210 -12.86 -4.71 -5.87
C SER A 210 -12.70 -3.99 -7.21
N SER A 211 -11.46 -3.92 -7.70
CA SER A 211 -11.15 -3.73 -9.12
C SER A 211 -10.89 -5.09 -9.76
N GLN A 212 -11.48 -5.37 -10.92
CA GLN A 212 -11.43 -6.70 -11.55
C GLN A 212 -11.18 -6.60 -13.06
N GLY A 213 -10.54 -7.61 -13.63
CA GLY A 213 -10.21 -7.62 -15.05
C GLY A 213 -9.28 -8.78 -15.42
N PHE A 214 -8.35 -8.52 -16.33
CA PHE A 214 -7.46 -9.53 -16.90
C PHE A 214 -6.02 -9.02 -17.04
N LEU A 215 -5.05 -9.93 -16.99
CA LEU A 215 -3.64 -9.58 -17.14
C LEU A 215 -3.24 -9.38 -18.61
N ALA A 216 -2.37 -8.39 -18.81
CA ALA A 216 -1.69 -8.12 -20.06
C ALA A 216 -0.21 -7.81 -19.78
N ARG A 217 0.56 -7.60 -20.84
CA ARG A 217 1.99 -7.33 -20.76
C ARG A 217 2.43 -6.42 -21.90
N ASP A 218 3.20 -5.39 -21.58
CA ASP A 218 3.69 -4.43 -22.57
C ASP A 218 5.00 -3.76 -22.09
N VAL A 219 5.47 -2.75 -22.81
CA VAL A 219 6.49 -1.81 -22.31
C VAL A 219 5.81 -0.79 -21.40
N VAL A 220 6.40 -0.53 -20.23
CA VAL A 220 6.01 0.57 -19.33
C VAL A 220 7.14 1.60 -19.30
N GLN A 221 6.81 2.89 -19.31
CA GLN A 221 7.79 3.97 -19.30
C GLN A 221 7.54 4.95 -18.14
N LEU A 222 8.59 5.30 -17.40
CA LEU A 222 8.55 6.32 -16.33
C LEU A 222 9.96 6.89 -16.08
N GLY A 223 10.06 8.16 -15.69
CA GLY A 223 11.33 8.78 -15.30
C GLY A 223 12.41 8.83 -16.40
N GLY A 224 12.01 8.74 -17.67
CA GLY A 224 12.91 8.60 -18.82
C GLY A 224 13.45 7.19 -19.05
N GLN A 225 12.94 6.20 -18.32
CA GLN A 225 13.27 4.77 -18.44
C GLN A 225 12.14 4.03 -19.17
N SER A 226 12.49 2.91 -19.81
CA SER A 226 11.53 2.00 -20.44
C SER A 226 11.78 0.58 -19.93
N ILE A 227 10.82 0.05 -19.19
CA ILE A 227 10.82 -1.31 -18.64
C ILE A 227 10.09 -2.18 -19.67
N PRO A 228 10.79 -3.04 -20.44
CA PRO A 228 10.12 -3.93 -21.38
C PRO A 228 9.35 -5.02 -20.63
N LYS A 229 8.34 -5.61 -21.29
CA LYS A 229 7.75 -6.89 -20.87
C LYS A 229 7.12 -6.91 -19.47
N GLN A 230 6.76 -5.74 -18.92
CA GLN A 230 6.07 -5.62 -17.64
C GLN A 230 4.68 -6.24 -17.73
N ILE A 231 4.32 -7.07 -16.75
CA ILE A 231 2.96 -7.61 -16.58
C ILE A 231 2.15 -6.61 -15.76
N PHE A 232 0.90 -6.37 -16.17
CA PHE A 232 -0.03 -5.46 -15.49
C PHE A 232 -1.48 -5.93 -15.69
N ALA A 233 -2.41 -5.42 -14.89
CA ALA A 233 -3.83 -5.71 -15.06
C ALA A 233 -4.55 -4.62 -15.85
N LEU A 234 -5.47 -5.05 -16.72
CA LEU A 234 -6.45 -4.23 -17.40
C LEU A 234 -7.79 -4.39 -16.69
N ALA A 235 -8.15 -3.40 -15.89
CA ALA A 235 -9.34 -3.42 -15.05
C ALA A 235 -10.61 -3.15 -15.90
N ASP A 236 -11.47 -4.15 -16.06
CA ASP A 236 -12.81 -4.01 -16.64
C ASP A 236 -13.78 -3.36 -15.64
N THR A 237 -13.52 -3.45 -14.34
CA THR A 237 -14.22 -2.74 -13.26
C THR A 237 -13.24 -2.17 -12.23
N SER A 238 -13.61 -1.06 -11.60
CA SER A 238 -12.81 -0.38 -10.57
C SER A 238 -13.55 -0.32 -9.23
N ALA A 239 -12.81 -0.38 -8.11
CA ALA A 239 -13.38 -0.09 -6.79
C ALA A 239 -13.83 1.38 -6.68
N PRO A 240 -14.99 1.70 -6.07
CA PRO A 240 -15.52 3.08 -5.98
C PRO A 240 -14.61 4.09 -5.27
N VAL A 241 -13.67 3.62 -4.46
CA VAL A 241 -12.66 4.47 -3.78
C VAL A 241 -11.59 4.99 -4.74
N VAL A 242 -11.28 4.27 -5.83
CA VAL A 242 -10.32 4.73 -6.83
C VAL A 242 -10.99 5.66 -7.84
N GLU A 243 -12.25 5.37 -8.21
CA GLU A 243 -13.13 6.27 -9.00
C GLU A 243 -13.54 7.58 -8.28
N ALA A 244 -12.97 7.84 -7.10
CA ALA A 244 -13.10 9.10 -6.34
C ALA A 244 -11.77 9.88 -6.26
N LEU A 245 -10.65 9.27 -6.66
CA LEU A 245 -9.33 9.88 -6.75
C LEU A 245 -9.09 10.40 -8.19
N PRO A 246 -8.17 11.33 -8.43
CA PRO A 246 -7.88 11.83 -9.79
C PRO A 246 -6.97 10.90 -10.61
N SER A 247 -6.32 9.92 -9.99
CA SER A 247 -5.46 8.93 -10.64
C SER A 247 -6.28 7.89 -11.42
N ASP A 248 -5.83 7.55 -12.63
CA ASP A 248 -6.43 6.50 -13.47
C ASP A 248 -6.23 5.09 -12.88
N GLY A 249 -5.13 4.85 -12.16
CA GLY A 249 -4.77 3.53 -11.63
C GLY A 249 -3.68 3.56 -10.56
N ILE A 250 -3.08 2.40 -10.28
CA ILE A 250 -2.07 2.22 -9.23
C ILE A 250 -0.88 1.43 -9.77
N CYS A 251 0.33 1.87 -9.44
CA CYS A 251 1.60 1.21 -9.71
C CYS A 251 2.21 0.73 -8.39
N GLY A 252 2.01 -0.56 -8.07
CA GLY A 252 2.58 -1.17 -6.86
C GLY A 252 4.11 -1.21 -6.85
N LEU A 253 4.71 -0.80 -5.73
CA LEU A 253 6.15 -0.73 -5.47
C LEU A 253 6.60 -1.53 -4.22
N ALA A 254 5.70 -2.33 -3.62
CA ALA A 254 6.06 -3.37 -2.65
C ALA A 254 6.84 -4.53 -3.31
N PHE A 255 7.01 -5.64 -2.58
CA PHE A 255 7.60 -6.87 -3.11
C PHE A 255 6.55 -7.72 -3.85
N SER A 256 6.90 -8.40 -4.94
CA SER A 256 5.95 -9.26 -5.68
C SER A 256 5.42 -10.47 -4.91
N THR A 257 5.91 -10.69 -3.69
CA THR A 257 5.38 -11.67 -2.73
C THR A 257 3.90 -11.43 -2.40
N ILE A 258 3.44 -10.16 -2.40
CA ILE A 258 2.03 -9.79 -2.19
C ILE A 258 1.25 -9.55 -3.50
N ALA A 259 1.88 -9.69 -4.68
CA ALA A 259 1.23 -9.45 -5.96
C ALA A 259 0.16 -10.51 -6.25
N THR A 260 -1.06 -10.06 -6.54
CA THR A 260 -2.21 -10.92 -6.86
C THR A 260 -2.09 -11.51 -8.27
N SER A 261 -1.37 -10.84 -9.17
CA SER A 261 -0.94 -11.38 -10.46
C SER A 261 0.15 -12.47 -10.37
N GLY A 262 0.85 -12.59 -9.23
CA GLY A 262 2.03 -13.45 -9.09
C GLY A 262 3.19 -13.07 -10.04
N ALA A 263 3.22 -11.82 -10.51
CA ALA A 263 4.23 -11.29 -11.42
C ALA A 263 5.21 -10.33 -10.71
N PRO A 264 6.43 -10.13 -11.23
CA PRO A 264 7.36 -9.15 -10.67
C PRO A 264 6.87 -7.72 -10.84
N THR A 265 7.15 -6.87 -9.86
CA THR A 265 6.74 -5.45 -9.87
C THR A 265 7.53 -4.64 -10.91
N VAL A 266 7.09 -3.40 -11.18
CA VAL A 266 7.76 -2.51 -12.15
C VAL A 266 9.22 -2.25 -11.76
N PHE A 267 9.51 -2.15 -10.45
CA PHE A 267 10.87 -1.95 -9.97
C PHE A 267 11.70 -3.24 -9.99
N GLU A 268 11.11 -4.40 -9.67
CA GLU A 268 11.81 -5.69 -9.74
C GLU A 268 12.21 -6.07 -11.17
N ASN A 269 11.35 -5.80 -12.17
CA ASN A 269 11.71 -5.95 -13.58
C ASN A 269 12.78 -4.93 -14.00
N ALA A 270 12.71 -3.68 -13.50
CA ALA A 270 13.74 -2.68 -13.76
C ALA A 270 15.13 -3.03 -13.17
N ILE A 271 15.19 -3.70 -12.01
CA ILE A 271 16.40 -4.30 -11.45
C ILE A 271 16.89 -5.45 -12.35
N THR A 272 15.99 -6.39 -12.69
CA THR A 272 16.32 -7.63 -13.41
C THR A 272 16.86 -7.37 -14.82
N GLU A 273 16.21 -6.47 -15.55
CA GLU A 273 16.63 -6.02 -16.90
C GLU A 273 17.73 -4.92 -16.82
N LYS A 274 18.22 -4.57 -15.62
CA LYS A 274 19.27 -3.57 -15.34
C LYS A 274 19.02 -2.19 -15.94
N ILE A 275 17.76 -1.78 -15.95
CA ILE A 275 17.30 -0.46 -16.44
C ILE A 275 17.64 0.64 -15.42
N VAL A 276 17.46 0.36 -14.12
CA VAL A 276 17.86 1.28 -13.05
C VAL A 276 19.37 1.15 -12.75
N SER A 277 20.04 2.28 -12.51
CA SER A 277 21.46 2.28 -12.12
C SER A 277 21.70 1.89 -10.66
N ASN A 278 20.67 1.96 -9.81
CA ASN A 278 20.74 1.60 -8.40
C ASN A 278 19.48 0.80 -8.01
N PRO A 279 19.57 -0.22 -7.15
CA PRO A 279 18.44 -1.05 -6.73
C PRO A 279 17.61 -0.41 -5.59
N TYR A 280 17.46 0.91 -5.63
CA TYR A 280 16.61 1.67 -4.71
C TYR A 280 15.83 2.78 -5.43
N PHE A 281 14.70 3.19 -4.86
CA PHE A 281 13.96 4.39 -5.27
C PHE A 281 13.69 5.28 -4.06
N GLY A 282 13.60 6.59 -4.28
CA GLY A 282 13.35 7.56 -3.20
C GLY A 282 12.14 8.45 -3.46
N PHE A 283 11.42 8.84 -2.41
CA PHE A 283 10.28 9.75 -2.47
C PHE A 283 10.56 11.05 -1.71
N TYR A 284 10.24 12.17 -2.37
CA TYR A 284 10.05 13.48 -1.78
C TYR A 284 8.57 13.83 -1.94
N LEU A 285 7.85 13.95 -0.82
CA LEU A 285 6.46 14.43 -0.80
C LEU A 285 6.43 15.87 -0.27
N GLN A 286 5.63 16.71 -0.91
CA GLN A 286 5.49 18.13 -0.60
C GLN A 286 4.02 18.46 -0.38
N ARG A 287 3.71 19.16 0.71
CA ARG A 287 2.34 19.56 1.06
C ARG A 287 1.84 20.62 0.09
N ALA A 288 0.56 20.58 -0.23
CA ALA A 288 -0.12 21.70 -0.86
C ALA A 288 -0.06 22.97 0.00
N SER A 289 -0.09 22.85 1.33
CA SER A 289 -0.03 23.99 2.26
C SER A 289 1.30 24.77 2.22
N ASP A 290 2.40 24.15 1.77
CA ASP A 290 3.69 24.83 1.54
C ASP A 290 3.69 25.66 0.23
N LEU A 291 2.69 25.46 -0.64
CA LEU A 291 2.65 25.96 -2.02
C LEU A 291 1.42 26.83 -2.33
N THR A 292 0.30 26.65 -1.64
CA THR A 292 -0.96 27.35 -1.91
C THR A 292 -1.82 27.50 -0.65
N SER A 293 -2.62 28.57 -0.63
CA SER A 293 -3.66 28.82 0.40
C SER A 293 -5.05 28.35 -0.05
N ALA A 294 -5.17 27.62 -1.17
CA ALA A 294 -6.42 26.99 -1.58
C ALA A 294 -6.80 25.86 -0.60
N SER A 295 -8.09 25.69 -0.31
CA SER A 295 -8.54 24.59 0.56
C SER A 295 -8.66 23.24 -0.15
N LYS A 296 -8.65 23.21 -1.48
CA LYS A 296 -8.73 22.01 -2.31
C LYS A 296 -8.23 22.24 -3.74
N GLY A 297 -7.69 21.20 -4.39
CA GLY A 297 -7.24 21.25 -5.77
C GLY A 297 -6.22 20.17 -6.12
N THR A 298 -5.45 20.42 -7.19
CA THR A 298 -4.22 19.67 -7.51
C THR A 298 -3.04 20.63 -7.67
N ILE A 299 -1.85 20.22 -7.22
CA ILE A 299 -0.62 21.02 -7.28
C ILE A 299 0.62 20.12 -7.36
N GLY A 300 1.81 20.65 -7.61
CA GLY A 300 3.04 19.85 -7.64
C GLY A 300 3.34 19.25 -6.25
N GLY A 301 3.20 17.93 -6.12
CA GLY A 301 3.29 17.18 -4.86
C GLY A 301 4.66 16.57 -4.56
N GLY A 302 5.65 16.76 -5.44
CA GLY A 302 7.03 16.36 -5.19
C GLY A 302 7.63 15.49 -6.29
N GLU A 303 8.35 14.44 -5.91
CA GLU A 303 9.15 13.62 -6.83
C GLU A 303 9.32 12.17 -6.34
N LEU A 304 9.13 11.22 -7.26
CA LEU A 304 9.66 9.86 -7.17
C LEU A 304 10.98 9.78 -7.96
N CYS A 305 12.06 9.38 -7.31
CA CYS A 305 13.35 9.12 -7.93
C CYS A 305 13.52 7.61 -8.19
N PHE A 306 13.02 7.13 -9.32
CA PHE A 306 12.98 5.70 -9.66
C PHE A 306 14.37 5.20 -10.08
N GLY A 307 15.04 4.43 -9.21
CA GLY A 307 16.44 4.00 -9.42
C GLY A 307 17.48 5.03 -8.94
N CYS A 308 17.06 6.03 -8.15
CA CYS A 308 17.89 7.12 -7.68
C CYS A 308 17.44 7.66 -6.32
N ALA A 309 18.17 8.64 -5.79
CA ALA A 309 17.80 9.40 -4.60
C ALA A 309 18.37 10.83 -4.75
N ASP A 310 17.54 11.87 -4.60
CA ASP A 310 18.00 13.25 -4.74
C ASP A 310 18.42 13.86 -3.40
N SER A 311 19.73 13.97 -3.22
CA SER A 311 20.41 14.68 -2.13
C SER A 311 20.00 16.15 -1.93
N ALA A 312 19.31 16.79 -2.88
CA ALA A 312 18.78 18.14 -2.71
C ALA A 312 17.41 18.19 -2.00
N LYS A 313 16.75 17.04 -1.76
CA LYS A 313 15.42 16.94 -1.13
C LYS A 313 15.46 16.63 0.37
N TYR A 314 16.64 16.37 0.93
CA TYR A 314 16.81 16.06 2.35
C TYR A 314 18.05 16.71 2.97
N THR A 315 18.12 16.66 4.29
CA THR A 315 19.25 17.13 5.09
C THR A 315 19.85 15.97 5.92
N GLY A 316 21.10 16.12 6.36
CA GLY A 316 21.76 15.08 7.17
C GLY A 316 22.15 13.82 6.38
N GLN A 317 21.88 12.64 6.94
CA GLN A 317 22.17 11.33 6.36
C GLN A 317 20.91 10.45 6.44
N LEU A 318 20.78 9.49 5.52
CA LEU A 318 19.71 8.50 5.53
C LEU A 318 19.98 7.46 6.64
N ASN A 319 19.13 7.40 7.67
CA ASN A 319 19.13 6.32 8.64
C ASN A 319 18.37 5.13 8.04
N TYR A 320 19.06 4.02 7.75
CA TYR A 320 18.46 2.84 7.15
C TYR A 320 18.10 1.79 8.20
N VAL A 321 16.83 1.39 8.21
CA VAL A 321 16.32 0.28 9.03
C VAL A 321 16.05 -0.93 8.12
N PRO A 322 16.61 -2.12 8.40
CA PRO A 322 16.35 -3.33 7.63
C PRO A 322 14.87 -3.75 7.65
N VAL A 323 14.40 -4.30 6.54
CA VAL A 323 13.03 -4.83 6.41
C VAL A 323 12.87 -6.11 7.25
N SER A 324 11.86 -6.15 8.12
CA SER A 324 11.50 -7.30 8.95
C SER A 324 10.86 -8.43 8.14
N ALA A 325 9.83 -8.10 7.36
CA ALA A 325 9.08 -9.02 6.52
C ALA A 325 9.00 -8.51 5.08
N GLN A 326 9.53 -9.28 4.11
CA GLN A 326 9.51 -8.94 2.68
C GLN A 326 8.14 -9.26 2.03
N SER A 327 7.08 -8.86 2.70
CA SER A 327 5.70 -8.74 2.22
C SER A 327 5.46 -7.31 1.76
N TYR A 328 5.61 -6.38 2.70
CA TYR A 328 5.57 -4.93 2.50
C TYR A 328 6.96 -4.33 2.74
N TRP A 329 7.09 -3.02 2.63
CA TRP A 329 8.22 -2.29 3.21
C TRP A 329 8.04 -2.16 4.73
N GLU A 330 8.02 -3.30 5.42
CA GLU A 330 7.85 -3.37 6.87
C GLU A 330 9.19 -3.23 7.59
N ILE A 331 9.26 -2.32 8.56
CA ILE A 331 10.44 -2.10 9.42
C ILE A 331 10.02 -2.00 10.90
N PRO A 332 10.91 -2.33 11.85
CA PRO A 332 10.67 -2.04 13.26
C PRO A 332 10.74 -0.53 13.55
N ALA A 333 9.71 -0.02 14.21
CA ALA A 333 9.69 1.31 14.83
C ALA A 333 10.02 1.19 16.32
N ASP A 334 10.93 2.03 16.82
CA ASP A 334 11.25 2.11 18.26
C ASP A 334 10.01 2.56 19.04
N GLY A 335 9.18 3.40 18.42
CA GLY A 335 7.84 3.75 18.86
C GLY A 335 7.41 5.16 18.42
N ILE A 336 6.32 5.64 19.02
CA ILE A 336 5.81 7.00 18.84
C ILE A 336 6.44 7.90 19.91
N SER A 337 7.08 8.97 19.47
CA SER A 337 7.72 9.97 20.33
C SER A 337 6.75 11.10 20.66
N VAL A 338 6.72 11.54 21.92
CA VAL A 338 6.02 12.75 22.38
C VAL A 338 7.01 13.58 23.19
N ASP A 339 7.18 14.84 22.83
CA ASP A 339 8.17 15.76 23.42
C ASP A 339 9.60 15.20 23.48
N GLY A 340 9.99 14.53 22.38
CA GLY A 340 11.30 13.93 22.21
C GLY A 340 11.53 12.65 23.02
N GLN A 341 10.49 12.08 23.65
CA GLN A 341 10.56 10.83 24.40
C GLN A 341 9.64 9.78 23.80
N VAL A 342 10.18 8.60 23.46
CA VAL A 342 9.38 7.46 22.99
C VAL A 342 8.43 6.99 24.09
N VAL A 343 7.14 6.89 23.76
CA VAL A 343 6.10 6.51 24.70
C VAL A 343 6.14 4.99 24.92
N SER A 344 6.29 4.58 26.18
CA SER A 344 6.30 3.15 26.54
C SER A 344 5.04 2.43 26.04
N GLY A 345 5.22 1.28 25.41
CA GLY A 345 4.13 0.50 24.80
C GLY A 345 3.74 0.93 23.38
N THR A 346 4.52 1.81 22.71
CA THR A 346 4.25 2.22 21.31
C THR A 346 5.20 1.65 20.25
N SER A 347 6.18 0.82 20.65
CA SER A 347 7.05 0.08 19.73
C SER A 347 6.25 -0.93 18.88
N MET A 348 6.54 -1.03 17.58
CA MET A 348 5.70 -1.78 16.62
C MET A 348 6.45 -2.13 15.33
N SER A 349 6.01 -3.17 14.61
CA SER A 349 6.29 -3.29 13.17
C SER A 349 5.48 -2.23 12.40
N ALA A 350 6.08 -1.62 11.38
CA ALA A 350 5.45 -0.58 10.57
C ALA A 350 5.72 -0.79 9.09
N ALA A 351 4.66 -1.04 8.31
CA ALA A 351 4.69 -1.02 6.85
C ALA A 351 4.60 0.43 6.36
N ILE A 352 5.58 0.83 5.55
CA ILE A 352 5.72 2.20 5.05
C ILE A 352 5.01 2.34 3.69
N ASP A 353 3.94 3.13 3.62
CA ASP A 353 2.91 3.03 2.58
C ASP A 353 2.55 4.39 1.92
N THR A 354 3.16 4.71 0.78
CA THR A 354 2.83 5.88 -0.07
C THR A 354 1.46 5.78 -0.76
N GLY A 355 0.72 4.67 -0.59
CA GLY A 355 -0.66 4.50 -1.05
C GLY A 355 -1.70 4.70 0.06
N THR A 356 -1.32 5.27 1.21
CA THR A 356 -2.20 5.54 2.35
C THR A 356 -1.94 6.94 2.93
N THR A 357 -3.01 7.69 3.21
CA THR A 357 -2.94 9.08 3.66
C THR A 357 -2.55 9.24 5.14
N LEU A 358 -3.15 8.42 6.02
CA LEU A 358 -3.04 8.54 7.48
C LEU A 358 -2.02 7.56 8.09
N ILE A 359 -1.85 7.63 9.41
CA ILE A 359 -1.11 6.64 10.18
C ILE A 359 -2.11 5.75 10.92
N TYR A 360 -1.94 4.44 10.83
CA TYR A 360 -2.75 3.44 11.51
C TYR A 360 -1.87 2.56 12.38
N VAL A 361 -2.22 2.38 13.65
CA VAL A 361 -1.42 1.63 14.62
C VAL A 361 -2.27 0.61 15.37
N PRO A 362 -1.70 -0.51 15.86
CA PRO A 362 -2.44 -1.47 16.68
C PRO A 362 -3.15 -0.81 17.86
N THR A 363 -4.30 -1.33 18.26
CA THR A 363 -5.15 -0.73 19.31
C THR A 363 -4.42 -0.60 20.64
N ALA A 364 -3.49 -1.52 20.96
CA ALA A 364 -2.62 -1.40 22.13
C ALA A 364 -1.67 -0.18 22.07
N VAL A 365 -1.07 0.08 20.91
CA VAL A 365 -0.17 1.23 20.66
C VAL A 365 -0.96 2.54 20.74
N ALA A 366 -2.15 2.58 20.15
CA ALA A 366 -3.03 3.74 20.24
C ALA A 366 -3.43 4.04 21.69
N ASN A 367 -3.82 3.03 22.48
CA ASN A 367 -4.14 3.20 23.89
C ASN A 367 -2.94 3.75 24.70
N ALA A 368 -1.72 3.28 24.43
CA ALA A 368 -0.51 3.79 25.06
C ALA A 368 -0.22 5.26 24.70
N LEU A 369 -0.32 5.62 23.42
CA LEU A 369 -0.18 7.01 22.96
C LEU A 369 -1.24 7.93 23.56
N TYR A 370 -2.52 7.59 23.39
CA TYR A 370 -3.61 8.47 23.80
C TYR A 370 -3.74 8.55 25.33
N GLY A 371 -3.42 7.48 26.06
CA GLY A 371 -3.27 7.54 27.52
C GLY A 371 -2.17 8.51 27.98
N LYS A 372 -1.11 8.70 27.19
CA LYS A 372 -0.03 9.68 27.46
C LYS A 372 -0.41 11.12 27.15
N ILE A 373 -1.21 11.38 26.10
CA ILE A 373 -1.60 12.76 25.68
C ILE A 373 -3.00 13.21 26.17
N GLY A 374 -3.73 12.36 26.89
CA GLY A 374 -5.05 12.67 27.45
C GLY A 374 -6.22 12.45 26.48
N GLY A 375 -6.04 11.60 25.47
CA GLY A 375 -7.07 11.24 24.51
C GLY A 375 -8.02 10.14 25.01
N LYS A 376 -9.20 10.06 24.41
CA LYS A 376 -10.26 9.08 24.70
C LYS A 376 -10.65 8.33 23.44
N ALA A 377 -10.73 7.00 23.50
CA ALA A 377 -11.22 6.18 22.40
C ALA A 377 -12.70 6.46 22.11
N VAL A 378 -13.09 6.46 20.84
CA VAL A 378 -14.48 6.72 20.42
C VAL A 378 -15.10 5.44 19.86
N GLY A 379 -16.27 5.07 20.37
CA GLY A 379 -17.08 3.98 19.82
C GLY A 379 -17.66 4.36 18.45
N GLY A 380 -17.60 3.44 17.48
CA GLY A 380 -18.14 3.66 16.13
C GLY A 380 -17.40 2.91 15.02
N GLY A 381 -16.14 2.54 15.26
CA GLY A 381 -15.37 1.66 14.36
C GLY A 381 -14.43 2.34 13.37
N GLY A 382 -14.24 3.67 13.44
CA GLY A 382 -13.25 4.40 12.64
C GLY A 382 -11.85 4.52 13.25
N GLY A 383 -11.60 3.87 14.40
CA GLY A 383 -10.30 3.89 15.09
C GLY A 383 -9.93 5.23 15.77
N GLN A 384 -10.80 6.24 15.72
CA GLN A 384 -10.49 7.59 16.16
C GLN A 384 -10.53 7.80 17.67
N TYR A 385 -9.72 8.74 18.14
CA TYR A 385 -9.67 9.21 19.52
C TYR A 385 -9.92 10.72 19.54
N HIS A 386 -10.63 11.20 20.55
CA HIS A 386 -10.75 12.63 20.83
C HIS A 386 -9.64 13.05 21.79
N VAL A 387 -8.88 14.07 21.42
CA VAL A 387 -7.92 14.77 22.29
C VAL A 387 -8.35 16.23 22.50
N PRO A 388 -7.91 16.92 23.55
CA PRO A 388 -8.05 18.37 23.63
C PRO A 388 -7.41 19.05 22.41
N CYS A 389 -8.11 19.99 21.77
CA CYS A 389 -7.56 20.77 20.65
C CYS A 389 -6.41 21.69 21.06
N VAL A 390 -6.38 22.10 22.34
CA VAL A 390 -5.21 22.74 22.95
C VAL A 390 -4.22 21.64 23.27
N SER A 391 -3.11 21.55 22.53
CA SER A 391 -2.14 20.46 22.70
C SER A 391 -1.50 20.49 24.09
N THR A 392 -1.47 19.32 24.72
CA THR A 392 -0.79 19.06 26.00
C THR A 392 0.70 18.73 25.83
N PHE A 393 1.15 18.70 24.58
CA PHE A 393 2.49 18.35 24.11
C PHE A 393 2.95 19.35 23.05
N GLY A 394 4.26 19.60 22.97
CA GLY A 394 4.87 20.51 21.99
C GLY A 394 5.30 19.82 20.69
N SER A 395 5.49 18.50 20.71
CA SER A 395 5.85 17.71 19.53
C SER A 395 5.41 16.25 19.61
N ILE A 396 5.17 15.65 18.44
CA ILE A 396 4.89 14.22 18.26
C ILE A 396 5.63 13.72 17.02
N GLY A 397 6.06 12.46 17.01
CA GLY A 397 6.85 11.89 15.91
C GLY A 397 6.92 10.37 15.93
N LEU A 398 7.58 9.79 14.93
CA LEU A 398 7.94 8.37 14.92
C LEU A 398 9.45 8.21 15.10
N SER A 399 9.87 7.19 15.84
CA SER A 399 11.28 6.83 16.00
C SER A 399 11.59 5.53 15.26
N PHE A 400 12.63 5.58 14.42
CA PHE A 400 13.10 4.46 13.62
C PHE A 400 14.62 4.34 13.75
N GLY A 401 15.11 3.19 14.22
CA GLY A 401 16.54 2.92 14.35
C GLY A 401 17.25 3.91 15.28
N GLY A 402 16.59 4.33 16.36
CA GLY A 402 17.09 5.32 17.33
C GLY A 402 17.01 6.78 16.87
N GLN A 403 16.48 7.07 15.68
CA GLN A 403 16.27 8.44 15.18
C GLN A 403 14.78 8.79 15.18
N THR A 404 14.40 9.81 15.96
CA THR A 404 13.05 10.40 15.94
C THR A 404 12.91 11.41 14.80
N TYR A 405 11.77 11.37 14.12
CA TYR A 405 11.32 12.35 13.15
C TYR A 405 9.96 12.90 13.60
N ASN A 406 9.93 14.18 14.01
CA ASN A 406 8.72 14.85 14.48
C ASN A 406 7.85 15.29 13.30
N ILE A 407 6.56 14.99 13.33
CA ILE A 407 5.58 15.41 12.33
C ILE A 407 5.05 16.81 12.73
N PRO A 408 4.88 17.77 11.79
CA PRO A 408 4.27 19.05 12.11
C PRO A 408 2.87 18.90 12.70
N LEU A 409 2.59 19.61 13.80
CA LEU A 409 1.28 19.52 14.47
C LEU A 409 0.13 19.97 13.56
N SER A 410 0.39 20.85 12.59
CA SER A 410 -0.55 21.23 11.52
C SER A 410 -1.11 20.05 10.74
N ASP A 411 -0.30 19.00 10.57
CA ASP A 411 -0.62 17.84 9.74
C ASP A 411 -1.26 16.77 10.63
N VAL A 412 -0.81 16.64 11.88
CA VAL A 412 -1.29 15.64 12.83
C VAL A 412 -2.70 15.97 13.34
N PHE A 413 -3.04 17.25 13.58
CA PHE A 413 -4.38 17.68 13.97
C PHE A 413 -5.30 17.77 12.74
N LEU A 414 -6.01 16.69 12.41
CA LEU A 414 -6.91 16.65 11.25
C LEU A 414 -8.03 17.69 11.33
N GLY A 415 -8.54 18.00 12.53
CA GLY A 415 -9.58 19.01 12.74
C GLY A 415 -10.41 18.77 14.01
N TYR A 416 -11.49 19.53 14.15
CA TYR A 416 -12.45 19.37 15.24
C TYR A 416 -13.21 18.04 15.15
N ALA A 417 -13.50 17.45 16.31
CA ALA A 417 -14.27 16.21 16.41
C ALA A 417 -15.77 16.40 16.13
N SER A 418 -16.31 17.60 16.34
CA SER A 418 -17.72 17.93 16.11
C SER A 418 -17.93 19.43 15.90
N ALA A 419 -18.88 19.80 15.03
CA ALA A 419 -19.37 21.17 14.88
C ALA A 419 -19.99 21.74 16.19
N SER A 420 -20.43 20.87 17.11
CA SER A 420 -21.03 21.29 18.38
C SER A 420 -20.02 21.67 19.46
N THR A 421 -18.75 21.24 19.36
CA THR A 421 -17.72 21.43 20.40
C THR A 421 -16.32 21.50 19.81
N THR A 422 -15.77 22.71 19.67
CA THR A 422 -14.40 22.97 19.19
C THR A 422 -13.30 22.71 20.23
N SER A 423 -13.63 22.07 21.36
CA SER A 423 -12.68 21.70 22.43
C SER A 423 -12.01 20.35 22.21
N GLU A 424 -12.65 19.44 21.47
CA GLU A 424 -12.11 18.11 21.16
C GLU A 424 -11.76 18.02 19.66
N CYS A 425 -10.59 17.45 19.36
CA CYS A 425 -10.01 17.28 18.04
C CYS A 425 -9.65 15.82 17.79
N ILE A 426 -9.56 15.43 16.51
CA ILE A 426 -9.10 14.10 16.08
C ILE A 426 -7.70 14.25 15.46
N LEU A 427 -6.80 13.31 15.78
CA LEU A 427 -5.47 13.22 15.16
C LEU A 427 -5.46 12.20 14.02
N GLY A 428 -4.53 12.36 13.08
CA GLY A 428 -4.32 11.43 11.96
C GLY A 428 -3.63 10.11 12.30
N ILE A 429 -3.64 9.71 13.58
CA ILE A 429 -3.08 8.46 14.10
C ILE A 429 -4.24 7.63 14.68
N LEU A 430 -4.69 6.62 13.94
CA LEU A 430 -5.91 5.87 14.25
C LEU A 430 -5.59 4.45 14.77
N ALA A 431 -6.43 3.94 15.67
CA ALA A 431 -6.34 2.55 16.16
C ALA A 431 -6.95 1.58 15.16
N GLN A 432 -6.16 0.64 14.66
CA GLN A 432 -6.62 -0.42 13.77
C GLN A 432 -5.72 -1.64 13.90
N ASP A 433 -6.27 -2.75 14.37
CA ASP A 433 -5.52 -4.01 14.50
C ASP A 433 -5.41 -4.72 13.16
N MET A 434 -4.35 -4.39 12.43
CA MET A 434 -3.90 -5.12 11.24
C MET A 434 -2.76 -6.06 11.57
N TYR A 435 -2.60 -7.04 10.71
CA TYR A 435 -1.58 -8.08 10.82
C TYR A 435 -0.77 -8.15 9.54
N ASP A 436 0.45 -8.66 9.63
CA ASP A 436 1.23 -9.08 8.46
C ASP A 436 0.72 -10.43 7.92
N ALA A 437 1.50 -11.03 7.02
CA ALA A 437 1.16 -12.33 6.45
C ALA A 437 1.56 -13.54 7.33
N ASP A 438 2.33 -13.36 8.40
CA ASP A 438 2.66 -14.41 9.37
C ASP A 438 1.74 -14.39 10.61
N GLY A 439 1.03 -13.28 10.82
CA GLY A 439 0.07 -13.06 11.92
C GLY A 439 0.54 -12.07 12.99
N ASN A 440 1.65 -11.37 12.79
CA ASN A 440 2.16 -10.35 13.72
C ASN A 440 1.42 -9.02 13.52
N ALA A 441 1.21 -8.23 14.57
CA ALA A 441 0.51 -6.94 14.45
C ALA A 441 1.39 -5.88 13.74
N VAL A 442 0.83 -5.19 12.75
CA VAL A 442 1.55 -4.22 11.91
C VAL A 442 0.82 -2.88 11.83
N ALA A 443 1.57 -1.79 11.97
CA ALA A 443 1.12 -0.42 11.73
C ALA A 443 1.31 -0.03 10.27
N ILE A 444 0.46 0.85 9.74
CA ILE A 444 0.62 1.43 8.40
C ILE A 444 1.01 2.90 8.56
N VAL A 445 2.13 3.29 7.97
CA VAL A 445 2.71 4.64 8.10
C VAL A 445 2.67 5.33 6.74
N GLY A 446 1.65 6.16 6.56
CA GLY A 446 1.33 6.84 5.31
C GLY A 446 1.88 8.26 5.16
N ASP A 447 1.31 8.99 4.19
CA ASP A 447 1.73 10.32 3.73
C ASP A 447 1.83 11.36 4.87
N LEU A 448 0.98 11.28 5.89
CA LEU A 448 1.07 12.09 7.11
C LEU A 448 2.48 12.05 7.74
N PHE A 449 3.16 10.91 7.71
CA PHE A 449 4.57 10.82 8.07
C PHE A 449 5.49 11.15 6.89
N LEU A 450 5.20 10.62 5.69
CA LEU A 450 6.13 10.65 4.56
C LEU A 450 6.32 12.04 3.93
N LYS A 451 5.48 13.03 4.24
CA LYS A 451 5.72 14.46 3.93
C LYS A 451 6.76 15.13 4.84
N THR A 452 7.11 14.50 5.96
CA THR A 452 8.11 14.99 6.93
C THR A 452 9.53 14.53 6.56
N VAL A 453 9.67 13.39 5.91
CA VAL A 453 10.94 12.74 5.60
C VAL A 453 11.15 12.59 4.09
N TYR A 454 12.39 12.53 3.65
CA TYR A 454 12.72 11.86 2.40
C TYR A 454 12.90 10.39 2.71
N SER A 455 12.15 9.53 2.02
CA SER A 455 12.21 8.07 2.19
C SER A 455 12.94 7.43 1.01
N VAL A 456 13.74 6.39 1.28
CA VAL A 456 14.44 5.59 0.26
C VAL A 456 14.20 4.12 0.53
N PHE A 457 13.65 3.43 -0.45
CA PHE A 457 13.31 2.01 -0.40
C PHE A 457 14.34 1.24 -1.21
N SER A 458 15.16 0.42 -0.55
CA SER A 458 16.31 -0.28 -1.15
C SER A 458 16.17 -1.79 -1.07
N TYR A 459 16.47 -2.48 -2.19
CA TYR A 459 16.44 -3.94 -2.26
C TYR A 459 17.71 -4.62 -1.69
N SER A 460 18.79 -3.88 -1.43
CA SER A 460 20.10 -4.48 -1.12
C SER A 460 20.98 -3.75 -0.12
N GLN A 461 20.55 -2.63 0.46
CA GLN A 461 21.33 -1.79 1.37
C GLN A 461 22.11 -2.61 2.42
N GLY A 462 23.43 -2.63 2.33
CA GLY A 462 24.27 -3.40 3.26
C GLY A 462 24.04 -4.92 3.20
N GLY A 463 23.63 -5.42 2.04
CA GLY A 463 23.31 -6.82 1.75
C GLY A 463 21.83 -7.21 1.90
N ASN A 464 20.95 -6.32 2.38
CA ASN A 464 19.56 -6.66 2.73
C ASN A 464 18.58 -5.55 2.31
N PRO A 465 17.27 -5.83 2.15
CA PRO A 465 16.30 -4.77 1.90
C PRO A 465 16.15 -3.87 3.13
N ALA A 466 16.00 -2.57 2.92
CA ALA A 466 15.90 -1.57 3.98
C ALA A 466 15.10 -0.34 3.53
N VAL A 467 14.48 0.36 4.50
CA VAL A 467 13.92 1.70 4.30
C VAL A 467 14.83 2.72 5.00
N GLY A 468 15.24 3.74 4.26
CA GLY A 468 16.07 4.85 4.73
C GLY A 468 15.27 6.12 4.90
N PHE A 469 15.43 6.82 6.02
CA PHE A 469 14.80 8.12 6.26
C PHE A 469 15.82 9.23 6.55
N ALA A 470 15.57 10.42 6.01
CA ALA A 470 16.26 11.66 6.37
C ALA A 470 15.23 12.80 6.48
N PRO A 471 15.45 13.85 7.30
CA PRO A 471 14.52 14.98 7.35
C PRO A 471 14.39 15.66 5.99
N SER A 472 13.16 15.79 5.49
CA SER A 472 12.88 16.46 4.21
C SER A 472 13.22 17.95 4.29
N ILE A 473 13.55 18.57 3.15
CA ILE A 473 13.61 20.04 3.05
C ILE A 473 12.25 20.71 3.36
N THR A 474 11.14 19.98 3.18
CA THR A 474 9.77 20.40 3.56
C THR A 474 9.40 20.02 4.99
N SER A 475 10.30 19.45 5.81
CA SER A 475 9.95 18.99 7.17
C SER A 475 9.37 20.07 8.10
N GLY A 476 9.51 21.37 7.77
CA GLY A 476 8.99 22.50 8.55
C GLY A 476 9.72 22.73 9.87
N LEU A 477 10.67 21.85 10.21
CA LEU A 477 11.39 21.82 11.46
C LEU A 477 12.88 22.07 11.17
N SER A 478 13.41 23.18 11.68
CA SER A 478 14.85 23.41 11.67
C SER A 478 15.54 22.24 12.38
N ALA A 479 16.52 21.62 11.71
CA ALA A 479 17.20 20.42 12.21
C ALA A 479 17.85 20.69 13.58
N SER A 480 17.17 20.27 14.65
CA SER A 480 17.64 20.41 16.03
C SER A 480 18.80 19.45 16.24
N GLY A 481 20.01 19.94 16.01
CA GLY A 481 21.22 19.13 16.05
C GLY A 481 21.42 18.51 17.44
N SER A 482 21.53 17.19 17.48
CA SER A 482 21.71 16.40 18.70
C SER A 482 22.91 16.89 19.51
N SER A 483 22.65 17.67 20.55
CA SER A 483 23.66 18.28 21.41
C SER A 483 24.25 17.25 22.38
N SER A 484 25.21 16.47 21.89
CA SER A 484 26.00 15.56 22.72
C SER A 484 26.78 16.35 23.76
N SER A 485 26.36 16.22 25.02
CA SER A 485 26.89 16.96 26.18
C SER A 485 28.25 16.40 26.62
N SER A 486 29.30 16.66 25.84
CA SER A 486 30.68 16.40 26.23
C SER A 486 31.11 17.31 27.39
N GLY A 487 31.15 16.74 28.59
CA GLY A 487 31.55 17.44 29.81
C GLY A 487 32.96 18.01 29.72
N SER A 488 33.14 19.26 30.14
CA SER A 488 34.42 19.96 30.04
C SER A 488 35.43 19.47 31.10
N SER A 489 36.59 19.02 30.64
CA SER A 489 37.82 19.01 31.42
C SER A 489 38.96 19.49 30.52
N GLY A 490 39.55 20.63 30.88
CA GLY A 490 40.55 21.30 30.05
C GLY A 490 41.97 20.92 30.44
N ALA A 491 42.82 20.65 29.45
CA ALA A 491 44.27 20.64 29.60
C ALA A 491 44.93 21.17 28.31
N SER A 492 45.93 22.03 28.48
CA SER A 492 46.59 22.77 27.40
C SER A 492 47.33 21.88 26.41
N ALA A 493 47.44 22.34 25.16
CA ALA A 493 48.47 21.85 24.24
C ALA A 493 49.88 22.17 24.79
N PRO A 494 50.90 21.42 24.35
CA PRO A 494 51.84 22.08 23.46
C PRO A 494 52.18 21.27 22.19
N SER A 495 52.70 21.97 21.19
CA SER A 495 53.30 21.39 19.98
C SER A 495 54.74 20.92 20.24
N ALA A 496 55.14 19.78 19.68
CA ALA A 496 56.54 19.49 19.38
C ALA A 496 56.67 18.50 18.21
N SER A 497 57.70 18.72 17.39
CA SER A 497 58.13 17.84 16.28
C SER A 497 58.89 16.60 16.78
N GLY A 498 58.75 15.47 16.09
CA GLY A 498 59.60 14.28 16.30
C GLY A 498 59.67 13.40 15.05
N ASN A 499 60.83 13.38 14.38
CA ASN A 499 61.07 12.60 13.17
C ASN A 499 62.02 11.43 13.46
N ALA A 500 61.60 10.19 13.20
CA ALA A 500 62.44 9.00 13.38
C ALA A 500 62.08 7.85 12.42
N THR A 501 63.07 7.34 11.67
CA THR A 501 62.94 6.27 10.69
C THR A 501 63.77 5.04 11.06
N VAL A 502 63.11 3.92 11.40
CA VAL A 502 63.65 2.54 11.44
C VAL A 502 62.45 1.63 11.14
N SER A 503 62.36 0.74 10.13
CA SER A 503 63.28 -0.04 9.28
C SER A 503 63.48 -1.49 9.75
N GLY A 504 63.13 -2.46 8.88
CA GLY A 504 63.24 -3.91 9.08
C GLY A 504 62.01 -4.57 9.72
N SER A 505 61.75 -5.87 9.53
CA SER A 505 62.24 -6.80 8.49
C SER A 505 61.34 -8.05 8.42
N ALA A 506 61.42 -8.78 7.31
CA ALA A 506 60.60 -9.94 6.92
C ALA A 506 60.31 -11.02 7.99
N GLY A 507 59.09 -11.55 7.95
CA GLY A 507 58.70 -12.85 8.53
C GLY A 507 57.80 -13.63 7.57
N ARG A 508 58.31 -14.71 6.97
CA ARG A 508 57.53 -15.62 6.09
C ARG A 508 57.12 -16.87 6.85
N SER A 509 55.89 -17.33 6.65
CA SER A 509 55.54 -18.75 6.76
C SER A 509 54.45 -19.10 5.74
N ASN A 510 54.69 -20.13 4.94
CA ASN A 510 53.80 -20.59 3.87
C ASN A 510 53.24 -21.97 4.25
N ALA A 511 51.96 -22.23 3.97
CA ALA A 511 51.34 -23.54 4.08
C ALA A 511 50.32 -23.70 2.93
N THR A 512 50.18 -24.91 2.40
CA THR A 512 49.50 -25.16 1.11
C THR A 512 48.45 -26.26 1.25
N ALA A 513 47.50 -26.30 0.31
CA ALA A 513 46.37 -27.23 0.27
C ALA A 513 46.79 -28.71 0.15
N PRO A 514 45.81 -29.63 0.16
CA PRO A 514 45.31 -30.07 -1.15
C PRO A 514 43.78 -30.14 -1.26
N ALA A 515 43.30 -30.19 -2.50
CA ALA A 515 41.92 -30.55 -2.85
C ALA A 515 41.91 -31.93 -3.54
N THR A 516 40.78 -32.65 -3.45
CA THR A 516 40.59 -33.94 -4.15
C THR A 516 39.24 -34.00 -4.85
N THR A 517 39.26 -34.17 -6.17
CA THR A 517 38.17 -34.72 -7.01
C THR A 517 37.93 -36.21 -6.64
N SER A 518 36.89 -36.93 -7.05
CA SER A 518 36.10 -36.85 -8.30
C SER A 518 34.70 -37.54 -8.15
N PRO A 519 34.03 -38.15 -9.15
CA PRO A 519 32.64 -37.79 -9.47
C PRO A 519 31.59 -38.84 -9.07
N PHE A 520 30.31 -38.50 -9.24
CA PHE A 520 29.23 -39.47 -9.29
C PHE A 520 28.25 -39.18 -10.44
N VAL A 521 27.79 -40.24 -11.10
CA VAL A 521 26.80 -40.23 -12.20
C VAL A 521 25.87 -41.41 -11.98
N VAL A 522 24.54 -41.24 -12.07
CA VAL A 522 23.63 -42.34 -12.44
C VAL A 522 22.29 -41.83 -13.00
N SER A 523 21.94 -42.38 -14.16
CA SER A 523 20.63 -42.66 -14.76
C SER A 523 19.39 -41.78 -14.55
N LYS A 524 18.76 -41.43 -15.69
CA LYS A 524 17.30 -41.31 -15.81
C LYS A 524 16.62 -42.63 -15.42
N LYS A 525 15.51 -42.58 -14.68
CA LYS A 525 14.34 -43.43 -14.95
C LYS A 525 13.06 -42.73 -14.52
N VAL A 526 12.00 -42.88 -15.31
CA VAL A 526 10.65 -42.39 -14.99
C VAL A 526 9.98 -43.38 -14.03
N ALA A 527 9.17 -42.87 -13.11
CA ALA A 527 8.23 -43.64 -12.32
C ALA A 527 6.90 -42.89 -12.27
N ASP A 528 5.86 -43.46 -12.89
CA ASP A 528 4.49 -43.00 -12.74
C ASP A 528 3.99 -43.34 -11.32
N ILE A 529 3.34 -42.38 -10.66
CA ILE A 529 2.56 -42.63 -9.45
C ILE A 529 1.20 -41.96 -9.63
N THR A 530 0.16 -42.81 -9.71
CA THR A 530 -1.24 -42.40 -9.88
C THR A 530 -1.72 -41.57 -8.68
N ALA A 531 -2.47 -40.50 -8.95
CA ALA A 531 -3.06 -39.68 -7.90
C ALA A 531 -4.18 -40.43 -7.15
N ASN A 532 -4.31 -40.13 -5.84
CA ASN A 532 -5.49 -40.42 -5.03
C ASN A 532 -6.05 -39.06 -4.54
N PRO A 533 -7.38 -38.82 -4.55
CA PRO A 533 -7.91 -37.46 -4.56
C PRO A 533 -8.10 -36.84 -3.16
N GLY A 534 -7.83 -35.54 -3.04
CA GLY A 534 -8.14 -34.74 -1.86
C GLY A 534 -7.65 -33.30 -1.99
N VAL A 535 -8.58 -32.34 -1.95
CA VAL A 535 -8.37 -30.89 -2.14
C VAL A 535 -7.88 -30.49 -3.55
N ALA A 536 -8.73 -29.80 -4.31
CA ALA A 536 -8.43 -29.40 -5.69
C ALA A 536 -7.68 -28.05 -5.75
N THR A 537 -6.36 -28.09 -5.92
CA THR A 537 -5.56 -26.92 -6.32
C THR A 537 -5.51 -26.82 -7.85
N SER A 538 -6.20 -25.84 -8.44
CA SER A 538 -6.18 -25.59 -9.89
C SER A 538 -4.87 -24.92 -10.33
N ILE A 539 -3.85 -25.73 -10.65
CA ILE A 539 -2.63 -25.24 -11.30
C ILE A 539 -2.93 -24.99 -12.79
N SER A 540 -3.31 -23.76 -13.12
CA SER A 540 -3.69 -23.32 -14.47
C SER A 540 -2.48 -23.14 -15.40
N THR A 541 -1.78 -24.24 -15.70
CA THR A 541 -0.72 -24.25 -16.73
C THR A 541 -1.35 -24.12 -18.12
N TYR A 542 -1.51 -22.89 -18.61
CA TYR A 542 -2.06 -22.64 -19.95
C TYR A 542 -1.16 -23.22 -21.04
N ASN A 543 -1.70 -24.15 -21.83
CA ASN A 543 -1.02 -24.75 -22.99
C ASN A 543 -1.88 -24.48 -24.25
N PRO A 544 -1.46 -23.57 -25.15
CA PRO A 544 -2.25 -23.19 -26.31
C PRO A 544 -2.44 -24.32 -27.35
N ALA A 545 -1.69 -25.43 -27.27
CA ALA A 545 -1.79 -26.54 -28.22
C ALA A 545 -3.10 -27.34 -28.12
N ALA A 546 -3.87 -27.22 -27.05
CA ALA A 546 -5.06 -28.04 -26.79
C ALA A 546 -6.37 -27.50 -27.42
N ALA A 547 -6.35 -26.29 -28.02
CA ALA A 547 -7.57 -25.59 -28.45
C ALA A 547 -7.95 -25.79 -29.95
N GLN A 548 -7.24 -26.64 -30.71
CA GLN A 548 -7.52 -26.90 -32.13
C GLN A 548 -7.78 -28.39 -32.41
N ALA A 549 -8.89 -28.93 -31.90
CA ALA A 549 -9.26 -30.34 -32.11
C ALA A 549 -10.77 -30.62 -32.32
N THR A 550 -11.65 -29.61 -32.36
CA THR A 550 -13.12 -29.82 -32.47
C THR A 550 -13.82 -28.85 -33.43
N ALA A 551 -13.41 -28.82 -34.70
CA ALA A 551 -14.21 -28.24 -35.79
C ALA A 551 -13.81 -28.85 -37.15
N ALA A 552 -14.55 -29.86 -37.60
CA ALA A 552 -14.46 -30.43 -38.95
C ALA A 552 -15.87 -30.69 -39.49
N VAL A 553 -16.04 -30.71 -40.82
CA VAL A 553 -17.33 -30.75 -41.56
C VAL A 553 -18.10 -29.41 -41.47
N SER A 554 -18.54 -28.75 -42.54
CA SER A 554 -18.23 -28.85 -43.98
C SER A 554 -18.71 -27.59 -44.72
N GLY A 555 -17.99 -27.10 -45.74
CA GLY A 555 -18.43 -25.97 -46.59
C GLY A 555 -17.47 -25.70 -47.74
N SER A 556 -17.97 -25.17 -48.87
CA SER A 556 -17.25 -25.17 -50.16
C SER A 556 -16.68 -23.81 -50.59
N SER A 557 -15.44 -23.85 -51.10
CA SER A 557 -14.89 -23.03 -52.19
C SER A 557 -15.21 -21.51 -52.22
N GLY A 558 -14.25 -20.69 -51.82
CA GLY A 558 -14.20 -19.26 -52.15
C GLY A 558 -12.77 -18.73 -52.01
N ALA A 559 -12.10 -18.46 -53.14
CA ALA A 559 -10.72 -17.98 -53.14
C ALA A 559 -10.68 -16.44 -53.08
N ALA A 560 -10.16 -15.88 -51.99
CA ALA A 560 -9.86 -14.46 -51.86
C ALA A 560 -8.46 -14.30 -51.26
N ASN A 561 -7.54 -13.66 -52.01
CA ASN A 561 -6.15 -13.53 -51.62
C ASN A 561 -5.95 -12.33 -50.67
N GLY A 562 -6.17 -12.53 -49.38
CA GLY A 562 -6.01 -11.52 -48.34
C GLY A 562 -4.87 -11.86 -47.38
N SER A 563 -3.90 -10.94 -47.23
CA SER A 563 -2.82 -11.04 -46.23
C SER A 563 -3.35 -10.76 -44.82
N VAL A 564 -4.07 -11.72 -44.25
CA VAL A 564 -4.44 -11.69 -42.83
C VAL A 564 -3.18 -11.92 -42.00
N THR A 565 -2.68 -10.87 -41.35
CA THR A 565 -1.71 -11.03 -40.25
C THR A 565 -2.36 -11.91 -39.18
N ALA A 566 -1.77 -13.06 -38.90
CA ALA A 566 -2.22 -13.90 -37.80
C ALA A 566 -2.15 -13.09 -36.49
N PRO A 567 -3.14 -13.19 -35.59
CA PRO A 567 -3.04 -12.58 -34.28
C PRO A 567 -1.80 -13.13 -33.56
N ALA A 568 -1.09 -12.27 -32.83
CA ALA A 568 0.08 -12.67 -32.07
C ALA A 568 -0.28 -13.84 -31.13
N ALA A 569 0.56 -14.87 -31.09
CA ALA A 569 0.32 -16.03 -30.23
C ALA A 569 0.26 -15.58 -28.77
N PRO A 570 -0.75 -15.99 -27.98
CA PRO A 570 -0.92 -15.52 -26.62
C PRO A 570 0.30 -15.90 -25.77
N PHE A 571 0.93 -14.90 -25.15
CA PHE A 571 2.13 -15.09 -24.38
C PHE A 571 1.87 -16.03 -23.20
N THR A 572 2.63 -17.12 -23.12
CA THR A 572 2.46 -18.11 -22.06
C THR A 572 3.36 -17.73 -20.89
N PHE A 573 2.74 -17.36 -19.76
CA PHE A 573 3.41 -17.06 -18.50
C PHE A 573 2.67 -17.71 -17.34
N THR A 574 3.39 -18.13 -16.31
CA THR A 574 2.80 -18.80 -15.15
C THR A 574 2.25 -17.75 -14.17
N VAL A 575 0.93 -17.56 -14.25
CA VAL A 575 0.10 -16.84 -13.27
C VAL A 575 -0.36 -17.82 -12.20
N PHE A 576 -0.38 -17.39 -10.94
CA PHE A 576 -0.98 -18.14 -9.84
C PHE A 576 -2.22 -17.40 -9.33
N SER A 577 -3.35 -17.58 -10.03
CA SER A 577 -4.63 -17.00 -9.61
C SER A 577 -5.21 -17.75 -8.41
N VAL A 578 -5.72 -17.01 -7.42
CA VAL A 578 -6.36 -17.54 -6.21
C VAL A 578 -7.87 -17.36 -6.35
N ALA A 579 -8.54 -18.39 -6.88
CA ALA A 579 -9.99 -18.38 -7.03
C ALA A 579 -10.68 -18.16 -5.66
N SER A 580 -11.35 -17.02 -5.50
CA SER A 580 -11.91 -16.56 -4.21
C SER A 580 -13.24 -17.27 -3.84
N ASN A 581 -13.24 -18.60 -3.88
CA ASN A 581 -14.35 -19.43 -3.45
C ASN A 581 -14.32 -19.63 -1.93
N VAL A 582 -14.88 -18.67 -1.19
CA VAL A 582 -15.28 -18.87 0.22
C VAL A 582 -16.67 -19.53 0.21
N PRO A 583 -16.84 -20.79 0.65
CA PRO A 583 -18.17 -21.38 0.75
C PRO A 583 -18.91 -20.78 1.94
N THR A 584 -20.09 -20.21 1.71
CA THR A 584 -20.98 -19.78 2.80
C THR A 584 -21.52 -21.02 3.52
N VAL A 585 -20.84 -21.46 4.58
CA VAL A 585 -21.27 -22.60 5.40
C VAL A 585 -22.45 -22.18 6.29
N THR A 586 -23.65 -22.21 5.72
CA THR A 586 -24.91 -22.10 6.46
C THR A 586 -25.09 -23.35 7.31
N SER A 587 -24.65 -23.30 8.58
CA SER A 587 -24.64 -24.45 9.48
C SER A 587 -26.02 -24.77 10.07
N THR A 588 -26.89 -25.40 9.28
CA THR A 588 -28.11 -26.04 9.77
C THR A 588 -27.77 -27.33 10.53
N SER A 589 -27.71 -27.25 11.86
CA SER A 589 -27.41 -28.39 12.73
C SER A 589 -28.60 -29.34 12.88
N THR A 590 -28.67 -30.37 12.05
CA THR A 590 -29.55 -31.54 12.29
C THR A 590 -28.83 -32.56 13.17
N MET A 591 -29.34 -32.79 14.38
CA MET A 591 -28.86 -33.88 15.23
C MET A 591 -29.22 -35.25 14.63
N SER A 592 -28.23 -36.14 14.56
CA SER A 592 -28.43 -37.58 14.37
C SER A 592 -27.63 -38.34 15.45
N THR A 593 -28.31 -39.26 16.12
CA THR A 593 -27.77 -39.98 17.29
C THR A 593 -26.94 -41.20 16.87
N PRO A 594 -25.68 -41.36 17.33
CA PRO A 594 -24.99 -42.64 17.24
C PRO A 594 -25.50 -43.60 18.32
N THR A 595 -25.85 -44.82 17.92
CA THR A 595 -26.14 -45.92 18.85
C THR A 595 -24.85 -46.46 19.47
N SER A 596 -24.90 -46.80 20.76
CA SER A 596 -23.81 -47.44 21.48
C SER A 596 -23.56 -48.87 21.00
N ASP A 597 -22.29 -49.28 20.96
CA ASP A 597 -21.91 -50.69 21.10
C ASP A 597 -20.85 -50.83 22.20
N SER A 598 -20.70 -52.02 22.78
CA SER A 598 -20.18 -52.19 24.16
C SER A 598 -18.92 -53.05 24.30
N THR A 599 -18.08 -52.73 25.28
CA THR A 599 -17.14 -53.67 25.92
C THR A 599 -16.63 -53.11 27.27
N THR A 600 -16.17 -53.97 28.18
CA THR A 600 -16.10 -53.67 29.63
C THR A 600 -14.74 -53.97 30.28
N SER A 601 -14.29 -53.09 31.20
CA SER A 601 -13.39 -53.36 32.36
C SER A 601 -12.98 -52.03 33.04
N SER A 602 -12.57 -51.94 34.32
CA SER A 602 -12.95 -52.66 35.56
C SER A 602 -12.28 -52.01 36.80
N GLY A 603 -13.01 -51.77 37.90
CA GLY A 603 -12.52 -51.07 39.12
C GLY A 603 -12.66 -49.53 39.02
N GLY A 604 -12.83 -48.73 40.09
CA GLY A 604 -12.71 -48.94 41.55
C GLY A 604 -11.77 -47.85 42.13
N ASP A 605 -12.07 -47.06 43.17
CA ASP A 605 -13.13 -47.13 44.21
C ASP A 605 -13.56 -45.70 44.69
N ALA A 606 -14.36 -45.58 45.76
CA ALA A 606 -14.94 -44.34 46.35
C ALA A 606 -13.90 -43.32 46.92
N THR A 607 -14.19 -42.05 47.29
CA THR A 607 -15.30 -41.38 48.05
C THR A 607 -15.45 -39.89 47.66
N ALA A 608 -16.65 -39.26 47.56
CA ALA A 608 -17.48 -38.62 48.62
C ALA A 608 -16.72 -37.57 49.51
N ALA A 609 -17.26 -36.39 49.88
CA ALA A 609 -18.47 -35.59 49.53
C ALA A 609 -18.20 -34.10 49.97
N GLU A 610 -19.09 -33.09 50.12
CA GLU A 610 -20.56 -32.92 50.07
C GLU A 610 -20.93 -31.39 49.94
N ALA A 611 -22.23 -31.05 49.79
CA ALA A 611 -22.90 -29.78 50.18
C ALA A 611 -22.54 -28.44 49.47
N SER A 612 -23.45 -27.47 49.28
CA SER A 612 -24.91 -27.41 49.49
C SER A 612 -25.59 -26.25 48.72
N SER A 613 -26.82 -26.46 48.24
CA SER A 613 -27.79 -25.42 47.87
C SER A 613 -29.02 -25.50 48.77
N PRO A 614 -29.75 -24.38 48.98
CA PRO A 614 -31.20 -24.34 48.69
C PRO A 614 -31.52 -23.19 47.71
N SER A 615 -32.36 -23.33 46.67
CA SER A 615 -33.79 -23.66 46.62
C SER A 615 -34.71 -22.52 47.11
N ALA A 616 -35.90 -22.25 46.54
CA ALA A 616 -36.73 -23.12 45.69
C ALA A 616 -37.78 -22.39 44.82
N SER A 617 -38.31 -23.12 43.82
CA SER A 617 -39.74 -23.28 43.45
C SER A 617 -40.60 -22.10 42.93
N SER A 618 -41.66 -22.26 42.12
CA SER A 618 -42.16 -23.32 41.19
C SER A 618 -43.47 -22.76 40.51
N THR A 619 -44.33 -23.43 39.71
CA THR A 619 -44.52 -24.83 39.25
C THR A 619 -45.36 -24.84 37.95
N SER A 620 -45.12 -25.81 37.04
CA SER A 620 -46.08 -26.42 36.08
C SER A 620 -46.88 -25.55 35.08
N GLY A 621 -47.27 -26.04 33.89
CA GLY A 621 -46.97 -27.33 33.24
C GLY A 621 -48.00 -27.72 32.16
N ALA A 622 -47.56 -28.53 31.18
CA ALA A 622 -48.32 -29.09 30.04
C ALA A 622 -48.93 -28.06 29.02
N GLY A 623 -49.09 -28.36 27.73
CA GLY A 623 -48.55 -29.49 26.94
C GLY A 623 -49.59 -30.24 26.10
N LYS A 624 -49.77 -29.85 24.82
CA LYS A 624 -50.21 -30.73 23.70
C LYS A 624 -50.21 -30.02 22.33
N ASN A 625 -50.04 -30.85 21.31
CA ASN A 625 -50.07 -30.64 19.85
C ASN A 625 -51.11 -29.64 19.31
N VAL A 626 -50.77 -28.99 18.19
CA VAL A 626 -51.36 -29.26 16.84
C VAL A 626 -50.49 -28.56 15.77
N ALA A 627 -50.50 -29.07 14.54
CA ALA A 627 -49.75 -28.52 13.40
C ALA A 627 -50.66 -27.94 12.32
N ALA A 628 -50.06 -27.12 11.44
CA ALA A 628 -50.61 -26.52 10.22
C ALA A 628 -51.69 -25.43 10.36
N ILE A 629 -51.39 -24.27 9.79
CA ILE A 629 -52.17 -23.58 8.75
C ILE A 629 -51.16 -22.76 7.92
N ALA A 630 -51.47 -22.47 6.65
CA ALA A 630 -50.59 -21.74 5.75
C ALA A 630 -51.32 -20.61 5.00
N LEU A 631 -50.52 -19.68 4.48
CA LEU A 631 -50.80 -18.74 3.39
C LEU A 631 -51.55 -17.41 3.71
N ALA A 632 -51.08 -16.34 3.05
CA ALA A 632 -51.60 -14.95 2.99
C ALA A 632 -51.58 -14.16 4.32
N VAL A 633 -51.35 -12.84 4.36
CA VAL A 633 -51.61 -11.76 3.39
C VAL A 633 -50.39 -10.82 3.22
N VAL A 634 -50.33 -10.08 2.11
CA VAL A 634 -49.36 -9.01 1.82
C VAL A 634 -50.05 -7.63 1.86
N ALA A 635 -49.26 -6.59 2.19
CA ALA A 635 -49.58 -5.14 2.20
C ALA A 635 -50.18 -4.55 3.49
N ALA A 636 -50.10 -3.21 3.58
CA ALA A 636 -50.21 -2.35 4.78
C ALA A 636 -49.05 -2.53 5.79
N LEU A 637 -48.30 -1.49 6.20
CA LEU A 637 -48.34 -0.06 5.88
C LEU A 637 -46.91 0.51 5.82
N ALA A 638 -46.69 1.49 4.95
CA ALA A 638 -45.53 2.38 5.01
C ALA A 638 -45.93 3.70 5.69
N GLY A 639 -44.98 4.35 6.38
CA GLY A 639 -45.12 5.71 6.90
C GLY A 639 -45.16 5.84 8.42
N SER A 640 -43.99 6.01 9.04
CA SER A 640 -43.79 6.62 10.37
C SER A 640 -42.29 6.87 10.63
N ALA A 641 -41.71 7.89 10.00
CA ALA A 641 -40.33 8.34 10.23
C ALA A 641 -40.14 9.81 9.80
N LEU A 642 -40.77 10.75 10.52
CA LEU A 642 -40.57 12.19 10.34
C LEU A 642 -40.53 12.87 11.71
N ALA A 643 -39.43 12.69 12.44
CA ALA A 643 -39.23 13.23 13.79
C ALA A 643 -37.73 13.27 14.21
N ALA A 644 -36.84 13.71 13.31
CA ALA A 644 -35.48 14.15 13.59
C ALA A 644 -34.99 14.99 12.41
#